data_AF-A0A182QNI1-F1
#
_entry.id   AF-A0A182QNI1-F1
#
_cell.length_a   1.000
_cell.length_b   1.000
_cell.length_c   1.000
_cell.angle_alpha   90.00
_cell.angle_beta   90.00
_cell.angle_gamma   90.00
#
_symmetry.space_group_name_H-M   'P 1'
#
loop_
_entity.id
_entity.type
_entity.pdbx_description
1 polymer ?
#
loop_
_entity_poly.entity_id
_entity_poly.type
_entity_poly.pdbx_seq_one_letter_code
_entity_poly.pdbx_strand_id
1 'polypeptide(L)'
;MNHLRVALLRQQHLCRRALVQFPHVSSFPVAGGVLQQPTISSTRLLSQSVRLCQTVPSTKQEEPIPTPTQAASERSAGRAKTQDSIRLVEELRSDATVYRRIQLEKLNQLLAKPFEIPRDAYEFLLRCCGSLLSSETLETRMKVFEQFWFYLGEPTQEHWKVLLQVYRENERTITDVPAFLASMGEAIEKDAELLRLLMGVLAEKGDIAEMKLVGEMMKERQIALSVDVINLMIRGYGRAGDLDGVQMVLETMSASSVSANGETYGELMIAFLEDGMVERVLKMVREKGSQLKEKHILELLSLALGDKPQPELVRALLKLLPEEMTTDGKIHPVLRNVLSGLVRSGHLDGMMALLDELPAPQFRANENTDTYGTFLMVEMLRNDVPFDRLNKFLTMLIKSARNLRAYQVACECAAKAGHPYFSRLLAALAPLEELRPHYFWPLLAQRSKSDGEAGVLGVLRTMQKLKCDPDQETLAQYVLPKLALTLKDSKSALKIFQDLGVKTSVLMTPYVSHLLYQNRFDDVLDAVRRYQTKLDTELLLWPLILQANINRSAAHQRRLCEVICAIRDRAVDARHDLAGQLLLEVISNKKSKHDGVSLRALLNEYDRFEIRISRMAAGVLKTHFGRTVKGGDSIDALLKKVTDDQLTILSKELFDTISVHPRDMNYDELECHLIELEQKKLNTRGVLRRLLQLCVREARYKRALELKQKCDQAKVDQSSGMLASLVELYTKVDDPERAGRTLEQLRKQFPGFVVDEHKILDYAALLVSHGQPDGARKVLRERATSGGKLRGIEDGSTSKNVWNLLTNTAQWAATQTSKPATTPNTTQQMLDFLVELGYCAYDNALLGPVLREYLLAGQKRAAIEEFKRIATEKRRTPLQLELITMLVERTNGAAEDGDISPAEAKTLLNETIQLVSQIHGPVNTNNTLIVALAIGGTEAQLRRMLINPEVRINHEYILTQCEFLVGSGKLDAVLRLAKCSKGLANVRDTDFLQLALAQYVRENNCEAAVRLFQRLVDEGDELKITAEFARKLADLLDANNFELPAGLQMYLK
;
A
#
# COMPACT_ATOMS: atom_id res chain seq x y z
N MET A 1 -26.85 16.90 -38.81
CA MET A 1 -25.76 15.91 -39.07
C MET A 1 -25.09 15.99 -40.46
N ASN A 2 -25.34 17.00 -41.33
CA ASN A 2 -24.72 17.07 -42.67
C ASN A 2 -23.59 18.12 -42.85
N HIS A 3 -23.36 19.04 -41.92
CA HIS A 3 -22.27 20.03 -42.05
C HIS A 3 -20.92 19.55 -41.49
N LEU A 4 -20.89 18.59 -40.55
CA LEU A 4 -19.65 18.01 -40.00
C LEU A 4 -19.05 16.89 -40.86
N ARG A 5 -19.86 16.23 -41.70
CA ARG A 5 -19.37 15.18 -42.62
C ARG A 5 -18.67 15.75 -43.87
N VAL A 6 -19.06 16.93 -44.34
CA VAL A 6 -18.51 17.51 -45.60
C VAL A 6 -17.15 18.20 -45.38
N ALA A 7 -16.88 18.73 -44.18
CA ALA A 7 -15.59 19.34 -43.87
C ALA A 7 -14.46 18.30 -43.72
N LEU A 8 -14.76 17.11 -43.18
CA LEU A 8 -13.76 16.06 -42.94
C LEU A 8 -13.49 15.17 -44.17
N LEU A 9 -14.44 15.04 -45.11
CA LEU A 9 -14.25 14.26 -46.33
C LEU A 9 -13.45 14.99 -47.44
N ARG A 10 -13.25 16.32 -47.34
CA ARG A 10 -12.43 17.08 -48.30
C ARG A 10 -10.92 17.02 -48.08
N GLN A 11 -10.45 16.56 -46.92
CA GLN A 11 -9.01 16.34 -46.68
C GLN A 11 -8.52 14.93 -46.99
N GLN A 12 -9.41 13.94 -47.14
CA GLN A 12 -9.01 12.57 -47.47
C GLN A 12 -8.87 12.28 -48.98
N HIS A 13 -9.37 13.15 -49.87
CA HIS A 13 -9.40 12.88 -51.32
C HIS A 13 -8.30 13.55 -52.16
N LEU A 14 -7.42 14.38 -51.58
CA LEU A 14 -6.31 15.02 -52.32
C LEU A 14 -4.94 14.34 -52.16
N CYS A 15 -4.78 13.38 -51.24
CA CYS A 15 -3.49 12.71 -50.99
C CYS A 15 -3.41 11.25 -51.49
N ARG A 16 -4.15 10.90 -52.56
CA ARG A 16 -4.05 9.58 -53.22
C ARG A 16 -3.82 9.61 -54.73
N ARG A 17 -3.39 10.75 -55.28
CA ARG A 17 -2.89 10.85 -56.67
C ARG A 17 -1.67 11.78 -56.73
N ALA A 18 -0.50 11.25 -56.39
CA ALA A 18 0.81 11.70 -56.90
C ALA A 18 1.94 11.00 -56.11
N LEU A 19 2.27 9.78 -56.48
CA LEU A 19 3.58 9.18 -56.16
C LEU A 19 4.04 8.40 -57.41
N VAL A 20 4.57 9.13 -58.39
CA VAL A 20 5.59 8.63 -59.32
C VAL A 20 6.46 9.83 -59.73
N GLN A 21 7.78 9.64 -59.68
CA GLN A 21 8.90 10.44 -60.21
C GLN A 21 9.79 11.20 -59.18
N PHE A 22 10.95 10.58 -58.92
CA PHE A 22 12.22 11.10 -58.39
C PHE A 22 12.95 12.00 -59.44
N PRO A 23 14.16 12.60 -59.21
CA PRO A 23 14.99 12.78 -57.99
C PRO A 23 15.67 14.18 -57.81
N HIS A 24 16.36 14.35 -56.66
CA HIS A 24 17.57 15.16 -56.33
C HIS A 24 17.72 16.66 -56.75
N VAL A 25 18.15 17.52 -55.79
CA VAL A 25 19.40 18.31 -55.78
C VAL A 25 19.41 19.34 -54.63
N SER A 26 20.60 19.54 -54.07
CA SER A 26 21.10 20.46 -53.03
C SER A 26 20.98 21.97 -53.33
N SER A 27 20.79 22.83 -52.30
CA SER A 27 21.58 24.06 -52.01
C SER A 27 20.89 25.04 -51.03
N PHE A 28 21.70 25.66 -50.17
CA PHE A 28 21.51 26.87 -49.33
C PHE A 28 21.45 28.17 -50.20
N PRO A 29 21.34 29.46 -49.72
CA PRO A 29 21.03 30.06 -48.39
C PRO A 29 20.19 31.41 -48.43
N VAL A 30 20.06 32.11 -47.27
CA VAL A 30 19.80 33.58 -46.99
C VAL A 30 18.43 34.16 -47.43
N ALA A 31 17.76 35.18 -46.86
CA ALA A 31 18.00 36.22 -45.84
C ALA A 31 16.69 36.93 -45.43
N GLY A 32 16.64 37.50 -44.21
CA GLY A 32 15.85 38.70 -43.82
C GLY A 32 14.35 38.48 -43.54
N GLY A 33 13.72 39.00 -42.48
CA GLY A 33 14.12 39.91 -41.42
C GLY A 33 12.85 40.56 -40.82
N VAL A 34 12.82 40.69 -39.49
CA VAL A 34 12.07 41.67 -38.67
C VAL A 34 10.58 41.38 -38.32
N LEU A 35 10.36 40.84 -37.10
CA LEU A 35 9.60 41.42 -35.96
C LEU A 35 9.20 40.31 -34.98
N GLN A 36 10.01 40.10 -33.94
CA GLN A 36 9.66 39.25 -32.79
C GLN A 36 9.33 40.14 -31.57
N GLN A 37 8.11 40.01 -31.06
CA GLN A 37 7.76 40.23 -29.65
C GLN A 37 7.37 38.87 -29.03
N PRO A 38 7.66 38.63 -27.73
CA PRO A 38 7.75 37.29 -27.18
C PRO A 38 6.40 36.79 -26.64
N THR A 39 5.88 35.72 -27.23
CA THR A 39 4.84 34.88 -26.62
C THR A 39 5.47 33.95 -25.60
N ILE A 40 5.06 34.10 -24.34
CA ILE A 40 5.42 33.25 -23.21
C ILE A 40 4.86 31.84 -23.46
N SER A 41 5.74 30.90 -23.77
CA SER A 41 5.40 29.49 -23.97
C SER A 41 5.55 28.75 -22.64
N SER A 42 4.43 28.27 -22.11
CA SER A 42 4.37 27.33 -20.99
C SER A 42 4.94 25.98 -21.42
N THR A 43 6.19 25.70 -21.07
CA THR A 43 6.79 24.37 -21.18
C THR A 43 7.03 23.78 -19.80
N ARG A 44 6.31 22.70 -19.49
CA ARG A 44 6.89 21.59 -18.73
C ARG A 44 6.39 20.25 -19.28
N LEU A 45 7.41 19.43 -19.57
CA LEU A 45 7.42 17.97 -19.56
C LEU A 45 6.79 17.29 -20.78
N LEU A 46 7.66 16.73 -21.63
CA LEU A 46 7.64 15.34 -22.10
C LEU A 46 8.81 15.15 -23.06
N SER A 47 9.92 14.58 -22.58
CA SER A 47 11.01 14.11 -23.45
C SER A 47 11.35 12.68 -23.08
N GLN A 48 10.66 11.73 -23.71
CA GLN A 48 11.23 10.55 -24.36
C GLN A 48 10.12 9.58 -24.80
N SER A 49 9.23 10.08 -25.64
CA SER A 49 8.42 9.26 -26.53
C SER A 49 8.37 10.01 -27.86
N VAL A 50 8.59 9.29 -28.96
CA VAL A 50 8.67 9.75 -30.36
C VAL A 50 10.11 9.93 -30.89
N ARG A 51 10.80 8.81 -31.07
CA ARG A 51 11.24 8.43 -32.42
C ARG A 51 10.67 7.05 -32.71
N LEU A 52 10.11 6.90 -33.92
CA LEU A 52 9.46 5.73 -34.51
C LEU A 52 7.95 5.64 -34.28
N CYS A 53 7.21 6.50 -34.99
CA CYS A 53 5.86 6.21 -35.49
C CYS A 53 5.65 6.94 -36.82
N GLN A 54 6.27 6.44 -37.89
CA GLN A 54 5.77 6.57 -39.25
C GLN A 54 6.00 5.23 -39.94
N THR A 55 4.95 4.43 -40.04
CA THR A 55 4.49 3.70 -41.24
C THR A 55 3.35 2.76 -40.81
N VAL A 56 2.18 2.98 -41.40
CA VAL A 56 1.06 2.03 -41.41
C VAL A 56 1.46 0.84 -42.30
N PRO A 57 1.18 -0.42 -41.94
CA PRO A 57 1.01 -1.48 -42.92
C PRO A 57 -0.48 -1.70 -43.21
N SER A 58 -0.83 -1.70 -44.49
CA SER A 58 -2.11 -2.20 -45.00
C SER A 58 -1.85 -3.51 -45.74
N THR A 59 -2.75 -4.47 -45.52
CA THR A 59 -3.08 -5.67 -46.32
C THR A 59 -2.08 -6.83 -46.45
N LYS A 60 -2.57 -7.99 -45.97
CA LYS A 60 -2.38 -9.39 -46.42
C LYS A 60 -0.95 -9.93 -46.49
N GLN A 61 -0.58 -10.68 -45.45
CA GLN A 61 0.25 -11.89 -45.55
C GLN A 61 -0.29 -12.92 -44.54
N GLU A 62 -0.56 -14.12 -45.04
CA GLU A 62 -0.88 -15.31 -44.24
C GLU A 62 0.39 -15.76 -43.49
N GLU A 63 0.31 -15.93 -42.18
CA GLU A 63 1.34 -16.61 -41.37
C GLU A 63 0.68 -17.34 -40.17
N PRO A 64 1.35 -18.34 -39.57
CA PRO A 64 0.78 -19.65 -39.29
C PRO A 64 0.03 -19.75 -37.96
N ILE A 65 -0.79 -20.80 -37.87
CA ILE A 65 -1.58 -21.19 -36.69
C ILE A 65 -0.67 -21.24 -35.44
N PRO A 66 -0.98 -20.50 -34.36
CA PRO A 66 -0.22 -20.55 -33.12
C PRO A 66 -0.50 -21.84 -32.36
N THR A 67 0.53 -22.43 -31.77
CA THR A 67 0.41 -23.59 -30.89
C THR A 67 -0.32 -23.21 -29.58
N PRO A 68 -1.07 -24.14 -28.97
CA PRO A 68 -2.00 -23.86 -27.87
C PRO A 68 -1.36 -23.30 -26.58
N THR A 69 -0.03 -23.33 -26.47
CA THR A 69 0.73 -22.87 -25.30
C THR A 69 0.98 -21.35 -25.28
N GLN A 70 0.95 -20.64 -26.41
CA GLN A 70 1.12 -19.17 -26.43
C GLN A 70 -0.20 -18.41 -26.18
N ALA A 71 -1.34 -18.99 -26.55
CA ALA A 71 -2.68 -18.40 -26.32
C ALA A 71 -3.08 -18.32 -24.83
N ALA A 72 -2.48 -19.12 -23.96
CA ALA A 72 -2.74 -19.10 -22.52
C ALA A 72 -2.02 -17.95 -21.79
N SER A 73 -0.83 -17.55 -22.28
CA SER A 73 -0.02 -16.46 -21.72
C SER A 73 -0.61 -15.08 -22.05
N GLU A 74 -1.11 -14.87 -23.26
CA GLU A 74 -1.73 -13.60 -23.65
C GLU A 74 -3.13 -13.40 -23.04
N ARG A 75 -3.88 -14.49 -22.80
CA ARG A 75 -5.17 -14.42 -22.10
C ARG A 75 -5.04 -14.05 -20.62
N SER A 76 -3.94 -14.42 -19.96
CA SER A 76 -3.69 -14.03 -18.56
C SER A 76 -3.23 -12.56 -18.45
N ALA A 77 -2.40 -12.10 -19.39
CA ALA A 77 -1.95 -10.71 -19.45
C ALA A 77 -3.06 -9.72 -19.86
N GLY A 78 -3.99 -10.13 -20.72
CA GLY A 78 -5.18 -9.35 -21.07
C GLY A 78 -6.15 -9.19 -19.90
N ARG A 79 -6.41 -10.28 -19.14
CA ARG A 79 -7.26 -10.25 -17.94
C ARG A 79 -6.72 -9.35 -16.83
N ALA A 80 -5.40 -9.34 -16.62
CA ALA A 80 -4.77 -8.48 -15.62
C ALA A 80 -4.90 -6.98 -15.97
N LYS A 81 -4.82 -6.62 -17.25
CA LYS A 81 -4.91 -5.21 -17.70
C LYS A 81 -6.34 -4.66 -17.65
N THR A 82 -7.35 -5.48 -17.98
CA THR A 82 -8.76 -5.07 -17.85
C THR A 82 -9.18 -4.90 -16.38
N GLN A 83 -8.56 -5.63 -15.45
CA GLN A 83 -8.79 -5.47 -14.01
C GLN A 83 -8.36 -4.09 -13.49
N ASP A 84 -7.31 -3.48 -14.04
CA ASP A 84 -6.83 -2.16 -13.60
C ASP A 84 -7.81 -1.03 -13.98
N SER A 85 -8.38 -1.06 -15.19
CA SER A 85 -9.38 -0.08 -15.63
C SER A 85 -10.70 -0.21 -14.86
N ILE A 86 -11.12 -1.44 -14.52
CA ILE A 86 -12.30 -1.69 -13.69
C ILE A 86 -12.11 -1.15 -12.27
N ARG A 87 -10.96 -1.43 -11.65
CA ARG A 87 -10.61 -0.90 -10.32
C ARG A 87 -10.62 0.62 -10.30
N LEU A 88 -10.05 1.26 -11.32
CA LEU A 88 -10.03 2.72 -11.41
C LEU A 88 -11.44 3.31 -11.54
N VAL A 89 -12.35 2.64 -12.26
CA VAL A 89 -13.77 3.05 -12.33
C VAL A 89 -14.46 2.87 -10.97
N GLU A 90 -14.20 1.78 -10.25
CA GLU A 90 -14.74 1.56 -8.89
C GLU A 90 -14.24 2.61 -7.89
N GLU A 91 -12.95 2.98 -7.96
CA GLU A 91 -12.39 4.09 -7.17
C GLU A 91 -13.06 5.42 -7.51
N LEU A 92 -13.31 5.69 -8.79
CA LEU A 92 -14.02 6.91 -9.19
C LEU A 92 -15.45 6.94 -8.65
N ARG A 93 -16.14 5.80 -8.59
CA ARG A 93 -17.47 5.69 -7.99
C ARG A 93 -17.44 5.93 -6.49
N SER A 94 -16.45 5.38 -5.78
CA SER A 94 -16.31 5.63 -4.34
C SER A 94 -15.95 7.10 -4.06
N ASP A 95 -15.05 7.69 -4.84
CA ASP A 95 -14.67 9.10 -4.73
C ASP A 95 -15.88 10.03 -4.99
N ALA A 96 -16.68 9.74 -6.02
CA ALA A 96 -17.91 10.47 -6.32
C ALA A 96 -18.93 10.38 -5.18
N THR A 97 -19.03 9.24 -4.51
CA THR A 97 -20.01 9.04 -3.42
C THR A 97 -19.56 9.72 -2.14
N VAL A 98 -18.28 9.58 -1.78
CA VAL A 98 -17.73 10.08 -0.51
C VAL A 98 -17.44 11.58 -0.56
N TYR A 99 -16.81 12.06 -1.63
CA TYR A 99 -16.33 13.44 -1.72
C TYR A 99 -17.22 14.34 -2.59
N ARG A 100 -18.23 13.77 -3.29
CA ARG A 100 -18.99 14.45 -4.36
C ARG A 100 -18.05 15.17 -5.34
N ARG A 101 -16.90 14.57 -5.62
CA ARG A 101 -15.82 15.15 -6.44
C ARG A 101 -14.94 14.06 -7.05
N ILE A 102 -14.46 14.32 -8.26
CA ILE A 102 -13.54 13.43 -9.00
C ILE A 102 -12.27 14.20 -9.40
N GLN A 103 -11.15 13.48 -9.47
CA GLN A 103 -9.87 13.99 -9.98
C GLN A 103 -9.77 13.79 -11.50
N LEU A 104 -9.44 14.86 -12.22
CA LEU A 104 -9.28 14.84 -13.68
C LEU A 104 -8.17 13.88 -14.12
N GLU A 105 -7.10 13.74 -13.32
CA GLU A 105 -5.97 12.87 -13.64
C GLU A 105 -6.38 11.41 -13.80
N LYS A 106 -7.33 10.93 -12.97
CA LYS A 106 -7.88 9.57 -13.06
C LYS A 106 -8.71 9.37 -14.32
N LEU A 107 -9.49 10.37 -14.75
CA LEU A 107 -10.23 10.32 -16.01
C LEU A 107 -9.27 10.31 -17.22
N ASN A 108 -8.21 11.11 -17.18
CA ASN A 108 -7.20 11.14 -18.23
C ASN A 108 -6.42 9.81 -18.33
N GLN A 109 -6.22 9.10 -17.22
CA GLN A 109 -5.63 7.75 -17.24
C GLN A 109 -6.53 6.74 -17.96
N LEU A 110 -7.86 6.82 -17.77
CA LEU A 110 -8.81 6.01 -18.53
C LEU A 110 -8.82 6.39 -20.02
N LEU A 111 -8.80 7.68 -20.33
CA LEU A 111 -8.75 8.18 -21.71
C LEU A 111 -7.45 7.82 -22.44
N ALA A 112 -6.34 7.59 -21.73
CA ALA A 112 -5.12 7.06 -22.32
C ALA A 112 -5.29 5.63 -22.86
N LYS A 113 -6.30 4.88 -22.37
CA LYS A 113 -6.61 3.51 -22.77
C LYS A 113 -8.12 3.32 -23.03
N PRO A 114 -8.69 4.00 -24.04
CA PRO A 114 -10.14 4.10 -24.21
C PRO A 114 -10.82 2.76 -24.55
N PHE A 115 -10.08 1.83 -25.17
CA PHE A 115 -10.59 0.51 -25.57
C PHE A 115 -10.67 -0.51 -24.41
N GLU A 116 -10.06 -0.21 -23.27
CA GLU A 116 -10.09 -1.08 -22.06
C GLU A 116 -11.23 -0.70 -21.10
N ILE A 117 -12.00 0.35 -21.41
CA ILE A 117 -13.09 0.84 -20.58
C ILE A 117 -14.33 -0.05 -20.75
N PRO A 118 -14.92 -0.57 -19.65
CA PRO A 118 -16.18 -1.32 -19.71
C PRO A 118 -17.30 -0.48 -20.33
N ARG A 119 -18.13 -1.07 -21.21
CA ARG A 119 -19.20 -0.34 -21.91
C ARG A 119 -20.25 0.25 -20.96
N ASP A 120 -20.55 -0.47 -19.89
CA ASP A 120 -21.42 -0.09 -18.77
C ASP A 120 -20.83 1.05 -17.90
N ALA A 121 -19.51 1.29 -17.96
CA ALA A 121 -18.88 2.39 -17.25
C ALA A 121 -19.08 3.75 -17.93
N TYR A 122 -19.34 3.79 -19.24
CA TYR A 122 -19.41 5.05 -19.99
C TYR A 122 -20.53 5.98 -19.50
N GLU A 123 -21.70 5.46 -19.14
CA GLU A 123 -22.78 6.27 -18.58
C GLU A 123 -22.32 7.03 -17.32
N PHE A 124 -21.62 6.34 -16.43
CA PHE A 124 -21.06 6.94 -15.23
C PHE A 124 -19.94 7.94 -15.56
N LEU A 125 -19.00 7.59 -16.45
CA LEU A 125 -17.89 8.46 -16.83
C LEU A 125 -18.36 9.76 -17.52
N LEU A 126 -19.43 9.68 -18.31
CA LEU A 126 -20.07 10.87 -18.88
C LEU A 126 -20.68 11.75 -17.79
N ARG A 127 -21.41 11.17 -16.82
CA ARG A 127 -21.92 11.92 -15.64
C ARG A 127 -20.80 12.55 -14.81
N CYS A 128 -19.62 11.92 -14.72
CA CYS A 128 -18.46 12.49 -14.03
C CYS A 128 -18.03 13.86 -14.61
N CYS A 129 -18.31 14.10 -15.89
CA CYS A 129 -17.93 15.34 -16.57
C CYS A 129 -18.87 16.52 -16.26
N GLY A 130 -19.86 16.36 -15.39
CA GLY A 130 -20.73 17.45 -14.91
C GLY A 130 -20.19 18.13 -13.65
N SER A 131 -21.03 18.20 -12.62
CA SER A 131 -20.81 18.85 -11.32
C SER A 131 -19.71 18.20 -10.47
N LEU A 132 -19.34 16.95 -10.75
CA LEU A 132 -18.31 16.19 -10.02
C LEU A 132 -16.87 16.68 -10.29
N LEU A 133 -16.61 17.38 -11.40
CA LEU A 133 -15.31 18.00 -11.70
C LEU A 133 -15.24 19.44 -11.21
N SER A 134 -15.67 19.70 -9.97
CA SER A 134 -15.83 21.06 -9.40
C SER A 134 -14.59 21.95 -9.52
N SER A 135 -13.37 21.38 -9.56
CA SER A 135 -12.11 22.11 -9.73
C SER A 135 -11.72 22.50 -11.15
N GLU A 136 -12.36 21.91 -12.16
CA GLU A 136 -12.04 22.17 -13.57
C GLU A 136 -13.00 23.19 -14.17
N THR A 137 -12.56 23.88 -15.22
CA THR A 137 -13.38 24.83 -15.99
C THR A 137 -14.48 24.12 -16.79
N LEU A 138 -15.56 24.84 -17.11
CA LEU A 138 -16.66 24.28 -17.91
C LEU A 138 -16.16 23.80 -19.28
N GLU A 139 -15.23 24.51 -19.90
CA GLU A 139 -14.62 24.11 -21.17
C GLU A 139 -13.83 22.80 -21.06
N THR A 140 -13.00 22.64 -20.03
CA THR A 140 -12.21 21.42 -19.83
C THR A 140 -13.09 20.21 -19.56
N ARG A 141 -14.17 20.39 -18.79
CA ARG A 141 -15.17 19.34 -18.55
C ARG A 141 -15.82 18.88 -19.85
N MET A 142 -16.19 19.82 -20.70
CA MET A 142 -16.77 19.53 -22.01
C MET A 142 -15.79 18.85 -22.97
N LYS A 143 -14.51 19.25 -22.98
CA LYS A 143 -13.48 18.58 -23.80
C LYS A 143 -13.32 17.11 -23.41
N VAL A 144 -13.31 16.82 -22.11
CA VAL A 144 -13.22 15.44 -21.58
C VAL A 144 -14.50 14.66 -21.92
N PHE A 145 -15.66 15.28 -21.77
CA PHE A 145 -16.94 14.69 -22.16
C PHE A 145 -16.97 14.32 -23.65
N GLU A 146 -16.55 15.22 -24.53
CA GLU A 146 -16.50 14.99 -25.98
C GLU A 146 -15.57 13.82 -26.35
N GLN A 147 -14.46 13.66 -25.63
CA GLN A 147 -13.56 12.52 -25.82
C GLN A 147 -14.23 11.20 -25.42
N PHE A 148 -14.88 11.12 -24.26
CA PHE A 148 -15.63 9.92 -23.88
C PHE A 148 -16.81 9.65 -24.82
N TRP A 149 -17.51 10.70 -25.27
CA TRP A 149 -18.61 10.60 -26.22
C TRP A 149 -18.15 10.05 -27.57
N PHE A 150 -16.96 10.45 -28.04
CA PHE A 150 -16.37 9.91 -29.27
C PHE A 150 -16.06 8.40 -29.17
N TYR A 151 -15.55 7.93 -28.03
CA TYR A 151 -15.20 6.52 -27.84
C TYR A 151 -16.39 5.60 -27.50
N LEU A 152 -17.53 6.17 -27.11
CA LEU A 152 -18.76 5.44 -26.77
C LEU A 152 -19.32 4.59 -27.93
N GLY A 153 -19.21 5.08 -29.17
CA GLY A 153 -19.84 4.47 -30.34
C GLY A 153 -21.26 4.99 -30.60
N GLU A 154 -22.22 4.11 -30.92
CA GLU A 154 -23.63 4.49 -31.15
C GLU A 154 -24.34 4.84 -29.82
N PRO A 155 -24.84 6.07 -29.65
CA PRO A 155 -25.48 6.49 -28.39
C PRO A 155 -26.88 5.88 -28.26
N THR A 156 -27.22 5.42 -27.04
CA THR A 156 -28.55 4.94 -26.67
C THR A 156 -29.39 6.10 -26.13
N GLN A 157 -30.69 5.87 -25.93
CA GLN A 157 -31.60 6.86 -25.33
C GLN A 157 -31.09 7.37 -23.97
N GLU A 158 -30.56 6.50 -23.12
CA GLU A 158 -30.00 6.87 -21.81
C GLU A 158 -28.73 7.74 -21.94
N HIS A 159 -27.88 7.48 -22.94
CA HIS A 159 -26.70 8.31 -23.19
C HIS A 159 -27.09 9.75 -23.59
N TRP A 160 -28.17 9.93 -24.35
CA TRP A 160 -28.70 11.27 -24.69
C TRP A 160 -29.26 12.01 -23.49
N LYS A 161 -29.95 11.31 -22.56
CA LYS A 161 -30.41 11.90 -21.29
C LYS A 161 -29.23 12.38 -20.44
N VAL A 162 -28.18 11.57 -20.33
CA VAL A 162 -26.94 11.94 -19.63
C VAL A 162 -26.27 13.15 -20.30
N LEU A 163 -26.24 13.20 -21.63
CA LEU A 163 -25.71 14.35 -22.36
C LEU A 163 -26.45 15.64 -21.99
N LEU A 164 -27.79 15.62 -22.02
CA LEU A 164 -28.59 16.78 -21.63
C LEU A 164 -28.37 17.18 -20.17
N GLN A 165 -28.25 16.20 -19.27
CA GLN A 165 -27.93 16.48 -17.87
C GLN A 165 -26.55 17.17 -17.73
N VAL A 166 -25.53 16.67 -18.41
CA VAL A 166 -24.18 17.27 -18.36
C VAL A 166 -24.16 18.64 -19.05
N TYR A 167 -24.92 18.82 -20.13
CA TYR A 167 -25.06 20.12 -20.80
C TYR A 167 -25.72 21.14 -19.89
N ARG A 168 -26.71 20.71 -19.09
CA ARG A 168 -27.34 21.55 -18.06
C ARG A 168 -26.31 21.94 -16.99
N GLU A 169 -25.58 20.96 -16.44
CA GLU A 169 -24.59 21.19 -15.38
C GLU A 169 -23.37 22.01 -15.81
N ASN A 170 -23.02 21.97 -17.11
CA ASN A 170 -21.92 22.74 -17.68
C ASN A 170 -22.38 24.01 -18.40
N GLU A 171 -23.67 24.36 -18.29
CA GLU A 171 -24.29 25.51 -18.93
C GLU A 171 -23.91 25.61 -20.43
N ARG A 172 -24.21 24.57 -21.22
CA ARG A 172 -23.97 24.56 -22.67
C ARG A 172 -25.18 25.12 -23.41
N THR A 173 -24.95 26.01 -24.37
CA THR A 173 -25.99 26.54 -25.25
C THR A 173 -26.35 25.50 -26.33
N ILE A 174 -27.65 25.28 -26.53
CA ILE A 174 -28.18 24.50 -27.65
C ILE A 174 -28.84 25.50 -28.61
N THR A 175 -28.28 25.62 -29.80
CA THR A 175 -28.84 26.44 -30.88
C THR A 175 -29.65 25.54 -31.81
N ASP A 176 -30.89 25.93 -32.13
CA ASP A 176 -31.80 25.20 -33.03
C ASP A 176 -32.23 23.82 -32.47
N VAL A 177 -33.18 23.87 -31.53
CA VAL A 177 -33.76 22.68 -30.89
C VAL A 177 -34.31 21.66 -31.91
N PRO A 178 -35.05 22.06 -32.97
CA PRO A 178 -35.51 21.13 -34.00
C PRO A 178 -34.37 20.35 -34.68
N ALA A 179 -33.28 21.03 -35.06
CA ALA A 179 -32.13 20.37 -35.68
C ALA A 179 -31.41 19.41 -34.72
N PHE A 180 -31.36 19.76 -33.43
CA PHE A 180 -30.77 18.92 -32.40
C PHE A 180 -31.60 17.66 -32.15
N LEU A 181 -32.93 17.78 -32.04
CA LEU A 181 -33.83 16.64 -31.88
C LEU A 181 -33.81 15.70 -33.09
N ALA A 182 -33.79 16.25 -34.31
CA ALA A 182 -33.66 15.47 -35.54
C ALA A 182 -32.36 14.65 -35.58
N SER A 183 -31.30 15.07 -34.87
CA SER A 183 -30.05 14.33 -34.79
C SER A 183 -30.10 13.10 -33.88
N MET A 184 -31.12 12.98 -33.02
CA MET A 184 -31.32 11.86 -32.10
C MET A 184 -32.18 10.72 -32.69
N GLY A 185 -32.94 11.00 -33.75
CA GLY A 185 -33.85 10.05 -34.39
C GLY A 185 -35.29 10.08 -33.85
N GLU A 186 -36.27 9.82 -34.72
CA GLU A 186 -37.71 10.03 -34.48
C GLU A 186 -38.28 9.28 -33.27
N ALA A 187 -37.69 8.14 -32.87
CA ALA A 187 -38.13 7.36 -31.72
C ALA A 187 -37.70 7.97 -30.38
N ILE A 188 -36.51 8.59 -30.33
CA ILE A 188 -35.92 9.20 -29.14
C ILE A 188 -36.52 10.61 -28.91
N GLU A 189 -36.88 11.29 -30.00
CA GLU A 189 -37.51 12.60 -29.96
C GLU A 189 -38.85 12.63 -29.19
N LYS A 190 -39.59 11.51 -29.15
CA LYS A 190 -40.92 11.44 -28.54
C LYS A 190 -40.91 11.20 -27.02
N ASP A 191 -39.74 11.05 -26.41
CA ASP A 191 -39.62 10.83 -24.98
C ASP A 191 -39.91 12.10 -24.17
N ALA A 192 -40.91 12.04 -23.29
CA ALA A 192 -41.32 13.13 -22.41
C ALA A 192 -40.23 13.53 -21.41
N GLU A 193 -39.40 12.59 -20.95
CA GLU A 193 -38.30 12.86 -20.03
C GLU A 193 -37.16 13.63 -20.73
N LEU A 194 -36.89 13.29 -21.99
CA LEU A 194 -35.86 13.95 -22.80
C LEU A 194 -36.22 15.40 -23.11
N LEU A 195 -37.48 15.68 -23.45
CA LEU A 195 -37.97 17.06 -23.62
C LEU A 195 -37.90 17.87 -22.32
N ARG A 196 -38.17 17.24 -21.16
CA ARG A 196 -38.02 17.89 -19.85
C ARG A 196 -36.56 18.24 -19.55
N LEU A 197 -35.64 17.32 -19.80
CA LEU A 197 -34.20 17.56 -19.62
C LEU A 197 -33.69 18.66 -20.57
N LEU A 198 -34.16 18.65 -21.82
CA LEU A 198 -33.85 19.68 -22.80
C LEU A 198 -34.35 21.06 -22.34
N MET A 199 -35.59 21.15 -21.87
CA MET A 199 -36.10 22.38 -21.26
C MET A 199 -35.24 22.82 -20.08
N GLY A 200 -34.71 21.88 -19.30
CA GLY A 200 -33.78 22.17 -18.21
C GLY A 200 -32.45 22.77 -18.68
N VAL A 201 -31.89 22.31 -19.80
CA VAL A 201 -30.68 22.93 -20.38
C VAL A 201 -30.94 24.36 -20.80
N LEU A 202 -32.05 24.59 -21.51
CA LEU A 202 -32.45 25.92 -21.99
C LEU A 202 -32.74 26.87 -20.82
N ALA A 203 -33.34 26.35 -19.74
CA ALA A 203 -33.64 27.09 -18.53
C ALA A 203 -32.37 27.58 -17.79
N GLU A 204 -31.29 26.81 -17.76
CA GLU A 204 -30.04 27.29 -17.12
C GLU A 204 -29.41 28.46 -17.88
N LYS A 205 -29.66 28.57 -19.20
CA LYS A 205 -29.20 29.70 -20.01
C LYS A 205 -30.16 30.88 -20.03
N GLY A 206 -31.44 30.65 -19.76
CA GLY A 206 -32.48 31.69 -19.90
C GLY A 206 -32.89 31.92 -21.36
N ASP A 207 -32.77 30.91 -22.23
CA ASP A 207 -33.17 31.01 -23.64
C ASP A 207 -34.70 30.91 -23.80
N ILE A 208 -35.42 31.97 -23.42
CA ILE A 208 -36.89 32.00 -23.36
C ILE A 208 -37.55 31.58 -24.68
N ALA A 209 -36.98 31.97 -25.82
CA ALA A 209 -37.55 31.67 -27.15
C ALA A 209 -37.60 30.16 -27.43
N GLU A 210 -36.48 29.46 -27.22
CA GLU A 210 -36.39 28.01 -27.40
C GLU A 210 -37.18 27.27 -26.31
N MET A 211 -37.22 27.80 -25.08
CA MET A 211 -38.06 27.24 -24.01
C MET A 211 -39.55 27.26 -24.36
N LYS A 212 -40.04 28.36 -24.97
CA LYS A 212 -41.43 28.45 -25.45
C LYS A 212 -41.71 27.42 -26.54
N LEU A 213 -40.78 27.24 -27.48
CA LEU A 213 -40.90 26.23 -28.54
C LEU A 213 -40.99 24.81 -27.97
N VAL A 214 -40.11 24.44 -27.03
CA VAL A 214 -40.20 23.13 -26.34
C VAL A 214 -41.49 23.00 -25.54
N GLY A 215 -41.96 24.07 -24.91
CA GLY A 215 -43.24 24.11 -24.18
C GLY A 215 -44.45 23.90 -25.10
N GLU A 216 -44.44 24.46 -26.31
CA GLU A 216 -45.46 24.23 -27.34
C GLU A 216 -45.43 22.77 -27.82
N MET A 217 -44.26 22.21 -28.09
CA MET A 217 -44.10 20.79 -28.44
C MET A 217 -44.63 19.85 -27.35
N MET A 218 -44.44 20.19 -26.07
CA MET A 218 -45.02 19.43 -24.95
C MET A 218 -46.55 19.50 -24.94
N LYS A 219 -47.14 20.67 -25.23
CA LYS A 219 -48.60 20.85 -25.33
C LYS A 219 -49.20 20.08 -26.50
N GLU A 220 -48.60 20.18 -27.69
CA GLU A 220 -49.04 19.46 -28.90
C GLU A 220 -49.05 17.95 -28.68
N ARG A 221 -48.08 17.44 -27.91
CA ARG A 221 -47.94 16.01 -27.58
C ARG A 221 -48.75 15.57 -26.36
N GLN A 222 -49.61 16.44 -25.82
CA GLN A 222 -50.44 16.19 -24.63
C GLN A 222 -49.65 15.75 -23.38
N ILE A 223 -48.40 16.21 -23.25
CA ILE A 223 -47.58 15.95 -22.06
C ILE A 223 -48.05 16.90 -20.96
N ALA A 224 -48.53 16.36 -19.84
CA ALA A 224 -49.01 17.15 -18.72
C ALA A 224 -47.89 18.02 -18.12
N LEU A 225 -48.21 19.30 -17.84
CA LEU A 225 -47.35 20.22 -17.12
C LEU A 225 -47.18 19.74 -15.67
N SER A 226 -46.04 19.11 -15.38
CA SER A 226 -45.67 18.72 -14.01
C SER A 226 -45.10 19.92 -13.24
N VAL A 227 -45.09 19.82 -11.90
CA VAL A 227 -44.44 20.80 -11.02
C VAL A 227 -42.99 21.05 -11.44
N ASP A 228 -42.27 20.00 -11.84
CA ASP A 228 -40.87 20.10 -12.29
C ASP A 228 -40.71 20.99 -13.53
N VAL A 229 -41.62 20.88 -14.50
CA VAL A 229 -41.60 21.71 -15.72
C VAL A 229 -41.87 23.17 -15.37
N ILE A 230 -42.77 23.43 -14.42
CA ILE A 230 -43.04 24.78 -13.90
C ILE A 230 -41.81 25.35 -13.19
N ASN A 231 -41.12 24.55 -12.36
CA ASN A 231 -39.88 24.96 -11.69
C ASN A 231 -38.76 25.28 -12.71
N LEU A 232 -38.65 24.50 -13.80
CA LEU A 232 -37.71 24.80 -14.90
C LEU A 232 -38.08 26.09 -15.64
N MET A 233 -39.38 26.38 -15.82
CA MET A 233 -39.81 27.65 -16.39
C MET A 233 -39.44 28.83 -15.47
N ILE A 234 -39.69 28.72 -14.16
CA ILE A 234 -39.28 29.74 -13.17
C ILE A 234 -37.77 29.98 -13.25
N ARG A 235 -36.97 28.90 -13.30
CA ARG A 235 -35.51 28.97 -13.47
C ARG A 235 -35.12 29.76 -14.72
N GLY A 236 -35.71 29.44 -15.87
CA GLY A 236 -35.37 30.08 -17.14
C GLY A 236 -35.77 31.54 -17.23
N TYR A 237 -36.99 31.90 -16.81
CA TYR A 237 -37.42 33.30 -16.74
C TYR A 237 -36.58 34.08 -15.71
N GLY A 238 -36.24 33.47 -14.58
CA GLY A 238 -35.34 34.05 -13.57
C GLY A 238 -33.94 34.33 -14.11
N ARG A 239 -33.31 33.37 -14.79
CA ARG A 239 -31.98 33.53 -15.44
C ARG A 239 -31.97 34.62 -16.51
N ALA A 240 -33.09 34.82 -17.19
CA ALA A 240 -33.27 35.88 -18.16
C ALA A 240 -33.58 37.26 -17.54
N GLY A 241 -33.80 37.34 -16.22
CA GLY A 241 -34.19 38.56 -15.52
C GLY A 241 -35.65 38.97 -15.74
N ASP A 242 -36.50 38.09 -16.29
CA ASP A 242 -37.92 38.35 -16.59
C ASP A 242 -38.81 37.92 -15.42
N LEU A 243 -38.90 38.79 -14.41
CA LEU A 243 -39.72 38.55 -13.21
C LEU A 243 -41.23 38.56 -13.49
N ASP A 244 -41.66 39.30 -14.50
CA ASP A 244 -43.06 39.32 -14.94
C ASP A 244 -43.43 37.95 -15.53
N GLY A 245 -42.53 37.36 -16.31
CA GLY A 245 -42.62 35.99 -16.78
C GLY A 245 -42.69 34.97 -15.64
N VAL A 246 -41.88 35.12 -14.59
CA VAL A 246 -41.95 34.28 -13.38
C VAL A 246 -43.33 34.39 -12.71
N GLN A 247 -43.87 35.60 -12.59
CA GLN A 247 -45.20 35.83 -12.01
C GLN A 247 -46.31 35.17 -12.85
N MET A 248 -46.27 35.30 -14.17
CA MET A 248 -47.22 34.63 -15.07
C MET A 248 -47.17 33.10 -14.95
N VAL A 249 -45.98 32.52 -14.76
CA VAL A 249 -45.80 31.08 -14.54
C VAL A 249 -46.43 30.64 -13.21
N LEU A 250 -46.30 31.44 -12.14
CA LEU A 250 -46.96 31.18 -10.86
C LEU A 250 -48.49 31.28 -10.94
N GLU A 251 -49.02 32.23 -11.70
CA GLU A 251 -50.45 32.33 -11.95
C GLU A 251 -50.97 31.11 -12.71
N THR A 252 -50.22 30.65 -13.71
CA THR A 252 -50.53 29.42 -14.46
C THR A 252 -50.52 28.18 -13.56
N MET A 253 -49.59 28.12 -12.62
CA MET A 253 -49.51 27.06 -11.60
C MET A 253 -50.76 27.05 -10.71
N SER A 254 -51.21 28.23 -10.26
CA SER A 254 -52.42 28.38 -9.44
C SER A 254 -53.70 28.03 -10.21
N ALA A 255 -53.80 28.44 -11.48
CA ALA A 255 -54.93 28.13 -12.35
C ALA A 255 -55.03 26.63 -12.69
N SER A 256 -53.89 25.93 -12.68
CA SER A 256 -53.80 24.49 -12.93
C SER A 256 -53.99 23.65 -11.67
N SER A 257 -54.40 24.25 -10.55
CA SER A 257 -54.57 23.64 -9.22
C SER A 257 -53.34 22.89 -8.68
N VAL A 258 -52.13 23.28 -9.13
CA VAL A 258 -50.85 22.72 -8.68
C VAL A 258 -50.30 23.57 -7.53
N SER A 259 -49.94 22.95 -6.39
CA SER A 259 -49.43 23.67 -5.22
C SER A 259 -47.90 23.84 -5.26
N ALA A 260 -47.42 25.03 -4.89
CA ALA A 260 -46.00 25.32 -4.76
C ALA A 260 -45.36 24.44 -3.68
N ASN A 261 -44.20 23.85 -4.00
CA ASN A 261 -43.45 22.99 -3.09
C ASN A 261 -42.09 23.62 -2.74
N GLY A 262 -41.29 22.90 -1.95
CA GLY A 262 -39.95 23.34 -1.55
C GLY A 262 -39.00 23.65 -2.71
N GLU A 263 -39.13 22.96 -3.85
CA GLU A 263 -38.36 23.26 -5.06
C GLU A 263 -38.81 24.55 -5.71
N THR A 264 -40.12 24.80 -5.79
CA THR A 264 -40.67 26.06 -6.32
C THR A 264 -40.18 27.25 -5.51
N TYR A 265 -40.19 27.17 -4.18
CA TYR A 265 -39.64 28.23 -3.33
C TYR A 265 -38.13 28.39 -3.50
N GLY A 266 -37.38 27.30 -3.68
CA GLY A 266 -35.95 27.34 -3.94
C GLY A 266 -35.60 28.08 -5.23
N GLU A 267 -36.25 27.74 -6.34
CA GLU A 267 -36.01 28.40 -7.64
C GLU A 267 -36.43 29.88 -7.62
N LEU A 268 -37.53 30.21 -6.93
CA LEU A 268 -37.94 31.61 -6.74
C LEU A 268 -36.91 32.41 -5.96
N MET A 269 -36.39 31.86 -4.87
CA MET A 269 -35.35 32.53 -4.08
C MET A 269 -34.07 32.74 -4.89
N ILE A 270 -33.69 31.77 -5.74
CA ILE A 270 -32.52 31.89 -6.62
C ILE A 270 -32.75 33.02 -7.63
N ALA A 271 -33.89 33.02 -8.33
CA ALA A 271 -34.24 34.07 -9.28
C ALA A 271 -34.25 35.47 -8.65
N PHE A 272 -34.85 35.62 -7.46
CA PHE A 272 -34.86 36.91 -6.75
C PHE A 272 -33.47 37.33 -6.25
N LEU A 273 -32.60 36.38 -5.89
CA LEU A 273 -31.24 36.70 -5.45
C LEU A 273 -30.36 37.17 -6.61
N GLU A 274 -30.52 36.55 -7.78
CA GLU A 274 -29.81 36.91 -9.01
C GLU A 274 -30.19 38.30 -9.51
N ASP A 275 -31.47 38.70 -9.33
CA ASP A 275 -31.95 40.06 -9.58
C ASP A 275 -31.59 41.06 -8.45
N GLY A 276 -30.91 40.60 -7.38
CA GLY A 276 -30.41 41.45 -6.30
C GLY A 276 -31.43 41.79 -5.20
N MET A 277 -32.60 41.13 -5.15
CA MET A 277 -33.62 41.31 -4.11
C MET A 277 -33.29 40.57 -2.79
N VAL A 278 -32.14 40.88 -2.19
CA VAL A 278 -31.60 40.19 -1.01
C VAL A 278 -32.56 40.18 0.18
N GLU A 279 -33.21 41.31 0.48
CA GLU A 279 -34.13 41.42 1.63
C GLU A 279 -35.35 40.50 1.50
N ARG A 280 -35.90 40.41 0.27
CA ARG A 280 -37.03 39.53 -0.05
C ARG A 280 -36.63 38.07 0.14
N VAL A 281 -35.45 37.68 -0.35
CA VAL A 281 -34.90 36.34 -0.19
C VAL A 281 -34.68 36.03 1.29
N LEU A 282 -34.10 36.95 2.06
CA LEU A 282 -33.88 36.77 3.50
C LEU A 282 -35.19 36.57 4.27
N LYS A 283 -36.26 37.28 3.90
CA LYS A 283 -37.60 37.08 4.47
C LYS A 283 -38.13 35.68 4.11
N MET A 284 -38.04 35.29 2.85
CA MET A 284 -38.50 33.96 2.40
C MET A 284 -37.72 32.82 3.07
N VAL A 285 -36.41 32.96 3.26
CA VAL A 285 -35.57 31.99 3.98
C VAL A 285 -36.04 31.81 5.42
N ARG A 286 -36.46 32.88 6.11
CA ARG A 286 -37.01 32.79 7.48
C ARG A 286 -38.39 32.14 7.52
N GLU A 287 -39.25 32.42 6.55
CA GLU A 287 -40.64 31.93 6.53
C GLU A 287 -40.78 30.50 5.99
N LYS A 288 -39.98 30.14 4.99
CA LYS A 288 -40.11 28.90 4.20
C LYS A 288 -38.81 28.09 4.08
N GLY A 289 -37.73 28.51 4.76
CA GLY A 289 -36.41 27.87 4.63
C GLY A 289 -36.36 26.38 4.98
N SER A 290 -37.21 25.92 5.91
CA SER A 290 -37.30 24.49 6.28
C SER A 290 -37.82 23.58 5.16
N GLN A 291 -38.41 24.15 4.11
CA GLN A 291 -38.91 23.41 2.95
C GLN A 291 -37.86 23.27 1.83
N LEU A 292 -36.74 24.00 1.93
CA LEU A 292 -35.71 24.02 0.89
C LEU A 292 -34.91 22.72 0.87
N LYS A 293 -34.58 22.26 -0.34
CA LYS A 293 -33.63 21.15 -0.53
C LYS A 293 -32.18 21.64 -0.38
N GLU A 294 -31.30 20.74 0.06
CA GLU A 294 -29.85 20.99 0.24
C GLU A 294 -29.22 21.64 -1.02
N LYS A 295 -29.57 21.17 -2.22
CA LYS A 295 -29.06 21.73 -3.49
C LYS A 295 -29.35 23.23 -3.62
N HIS A 296 -30.58 23.65 -3.33
CA HIS A 296 -30.96 25.06 -3.42
C HIS A 296 -30.27 25.90 -2.35
N ILE A 297 -30.10 25.38 -1.13
CA ILE A 297 -29.39 26.08 -0.05
C ILE A 297 -27.93 26.34 -0.44
N LEU A 298 -27.24 25.33 -1.02
CA LEU A 298 -25.85 25.46 -1.45
C LEU A 298 -25.69 26.44 -2.62
N GLU A 299 -26.65 26.44 -3.56
CA GLU A 299 -26.65 27.37 -4.67
C GLU A 299 -26.91 28.82 -4.21
N LEU A 300 -27.93 29.03 -3.36
CA LEU A 300 -28.18 30.32 -2.71
C LEU A 300 -26.97 30.79 -1.90
N LEU A 301 -26.27 29.87 -1.24
CA LEU A 301 -25.03 30.18 -0.51
C LEU A 301 -23.94 30.67 -1.47
N SER A 302 -23.75 29.99 -2.61
CA SER A 302 -22.76 30.41 -3.61
C SER A 302 -23.06 31.78 -4.22
N LEU A 303 -24.34 32.08 -4.46
CA LEU A 303 -24.79 33.38 -4.97
C LEU A 303 -24.66 34.49 -3.92
N ALA A 304 -25.03 34.20 -2.66
CA ALA A 304 -24.90 35.15 -1.55
C ALA A 304 -23.42 35.48 -1.22
N LEU A 305 -22.50 34.59 -1.59
CA LEU A 305 -21.05 34.75 -1.49
C LEU A 305 -20.40 35.27 -2.78
N GLY A 306 -21.18 35.78 -3.75
CA GLY A 306 -20.65 36.34 -5.00
C GLY A 306 -19.82 37.61 -4.81
N ASP A 307 -19.87 38.53 -5.77
CA ASP A 307 -19.05 39.77 -5.77
C ASP A 307 -19.26 40.65 -4.54
N LYS A 308 -20.46 40.62 -3.95
CA LYS A 308 -20.80 41.34 -2.72
C LYS A 308 -21.30 40.32 -1.68
N PRO A 309 -20.45 39.86 -0.76
CA PRO A 309 -20.86 38.87 0.22
C PRO A 309 -21.92 39.47 1.15
N GLN A 310 -23.06 38.77 1.28
CA GLN A 310 -24.18 39.15 2.14
C GLN A 310 -24.14 38.35 3.45
N PRO A 311 -23.47 38.84 4.52
CA PRO A 311 -23.19 38.03 5.70
C PRO A 311 -24.45 37.57 6.44
N GLU A 312 -25.50 38.40 6.48
CA GLU A 312 -26.76 38.04 7.12
C GLU A 312 -27.47 36.89 6.43
N LEU A 313 -27.49 36.90 5.09
CA LEU A 313 -28.07 35.84 4.29
C LEU A 313 -27.24 34.56 4.39
N VAL A 314 -25.90 34.67 4.35
CA VAL A 314 -24.99 33.53 4.54
C VAL A 314 -25.23 32.84 5.88
N ARG A 315 -25.31 33.59 6.99
CA ARG A 315 -25.61 33.03 8.32
C ARG A 315 -26.97 32.36 8.38
N ALA A 316 -27.99 32.96 7.75
CA ALA A 316 -29.32 32.36 7.70
C ALA A 316 -29.32 31.04 6.94
N LEU A 317 -28.60 30.95 5.81
CA LEU A 317 -28.48 29.74 5.00
C LEU A 317 -27.64 28.65 5.68
N LEU A 318 -26.54 29.02 6.36
CA LEU A 318 -25.71 28.06 7.11
C LEU A 318 -26.49 27.39 8.25
N LYS A 319 -27.41 28.11 8.92
CA LYS A 319 -28.30 27.53 9.94
C LYS A 319 -29.31 26.51 9.40
N LEU A 320 -29.59 26.53 8.10
CA LEU A 320 -30.48 25.56 7.46
C LEU A 320 -29.74 24.29 7.01
N LEU A 321 -28.40 24.31 6.99
CA LEU A 321 -27.61 23.11 6.69
C LEU A 321 -27.54 22.18 7.91
N PRO A 322 -27.36 20.87 7.70
CA PRO A 322 -27.16 19.93 8.80
C PRO A 322 -26.00 20.36 9.70
N GLU A 323 -26.15 20.20 11.03
CA GLU A 323 -25.14 20.60 12.03
C GLU A 323 -23.78 19.93 11.73
N GLU A 324 -23.79 18.67 11.27
CA GLU A 324 -22.60 17.91 10.86
C GLU A 324 -21.74 18.64 9.81
N MET A 325 -22.34 19.47 8.96
CA MET A 325 -21.61 20.21 7.92
C MET A 325 -21.00 21.53 8.43
N THR A 326 -21.48 22.05 9.56
CA THR A 326 -21.18 23.41 10.04
C THR A 326 -20.48 23.46 11.39
N THR A 327 -20.62 22.42 12.22
CA THR A 327 -20.06 22.40 13.59
C THR A 327 -18.69 21.74 13.68
N ASP A 328 -18.37 20.83 12.75
CA ASP A 328 -17.04 20.20 12.73
C ASP A 328 -16.00 21.26 12.32
N GLY A 329 -14.89 21.34 13.04
CA GLY A 329 -13.79 22.28 12.72
C GLY A 329 -13.10 21.97 11.39
N LYS A 330 -13.53 20.91 10.69
CA LYS A 330 -13.07 20.49 9.37
C LYS A 330 -14.02 20.99 8.28
N ILE A 331 -13.47 21.36 7.12
CA ILE A 331 -14.28 21.79 5.97
C ILE A 331 -14.96 20.56 5.36
N HIS A 332 -16.28 20.48 5.48
CA HIS A 332 -17.08 19.41 4.90
C HIS A 332 -16.87 19.32 3.37
N PRO A 333 -16.80 18.11 2.74
CA PRO A 333 -16.54 17.97 1.30
C PRO A 333 -17.49 18.75 0.38
N VAL A 334 -18.75 18.92 0.79
CA VAL A 334 -19.74 19.69 0.03
C VAL A 334 -19.43 21.20 0.06
N LEU A 335 -19.08 21.75 1.23
CA LEU A 335 -18.66 23.16 1.37
C LEU A 335 -17.32 23.40 0.68
N ARG A 336 -16.44 22.40 0.68
CA ARG A 336 -15.20 22.42 -0.10
C ARG A 336 -15.48 22.64 -1.59
N ASN A 337 -16.48 21.98 -2.17
CA ASN A 337 -16.88 22.19 -3.57
C ASN A 337 -17.40 23.60 -3.83
N VAL A 338 -18.17 24.18 -2.90
CA VAL A 338 -18.63 25.58 -2.99
C VAL A 338 -17.43 26.54 -2.99
N LEU A 339 -16.49 26.35 -2.06
CA LEU A 339 -15.27 27.16 -2.00
C LEU A 339 -14.42 27.04 -3.27
N SER A 340 -14.24 25.83 -3.80
CA SER A 340 -13.58 25.60 -5.09
C SER A 340 -14.29 26.31 -6.24
N GLY A 341 -15.63 26.36 -6.19
CA GLY A 341 -16.45 27.12 -7.13
C GLY A 341 -16.19 28.61 -7.09
N LEU A 342 -16.13 29.19 -5.89
CA LEU A 342 -15.85 30.61 -5.68
C LEU A 342 -14.44 31.02 -6.14
N VAL A 343 -13.43 30.15 -5.96
CA VAL A 343 -12.08 30.41 -6.47
C VAL A 343 -12.07 30.49 -8.00
N ARG A 344 -12.80 29.58 -8.67
CA ARG A 344 -12.89 29.53 -10.13
C ARG A 344 -13.66 30.71 -10.72
N SER A 345 -14.73 31.16 -10.08
CA SER A 345 -15.46 32.37 -10.50
C SER A 345 -14.74 33.67 -10.14
N GLY A 346 -13.66 33.60 -9.35
CA GLY A 346 -12.88 34.77 -8.94
C GLY A 346 -13.45 35.51 -7.72
N HIS A 347 -14.54 35.03 -7.11
CA HIS A 347 -15.15 35.60 -5.90
C HIS A 347 -14.36 35.21 -4.63
N LEU A 348 -13.10 35.64 -4.55
CA LEU A 348 -12.20 35.31 -3.45
C LEU A 348 -12.60 35.93 -2.12
N ASP A 349 -13.26 37.09 -2.15
CA ASP A 349 -13.76 37.77 -0.95
C ASP A 349 -14.92 36.98 -0.31
N GLY A 350 -15.81 36.41 -1.14
CA GLY A 350 -16.82 35.45 -0.69
C GLY A 350 -16.22 34.16 -0.13
N MET A 351 -15.20 33.61 -0.79
CA MET A 351 -14.47 32.44 -0.27
C MET A 351 -13.93 32.70 1.15
N MET A 352 -13.30 33.86 1.38
CA MET A 352 -12.79 34.23 2.70
C MET A 352 -13.92 34.44 3.72
N ALA A 353 -15.00 35.11 3.33
CA ALA A 353 -16.17 35.34 4.20
C ALA A 353 -16.80 34.03 4.67
N LEU A 354 -16.95 33.03 3.78
CA LEU A 354 -17.46 31.72 4.17
C LEU A 354 -16.53 31.01 5.16
N LEU A 355 -15.21 31.10 4.96
CA LEU A 355 -14.26 30.52 5.90
C LEU A 355 -14.34 31.19 7.27
N ASP A 356 -14.51 32.51 7.33
CA ASP A 356 -14.62 33.26 8.59
C ASP A 356 -15.88 32.89 9.38
N GLU A 357 -17.00 32.60 8.71
CA GLU A 357 -18.24 32.16 9.35
C GLU A 357 -18.20 30.70 9.84
N LEU A 358 -17.29 29.87 9.31
CA LEU A 358 -17.07 28.49 9.78
C LEU A 358 -16.23 28.45 11.07
N PRO A 359 -16.46 27.50 11.99
CA PRO A 359 -15.67 27.40 13.22
C PRO A 359 -14.19 27.18 12.92
N ALA A 360 -13.32 27.72 13.79
CA ALA A 360 -11.89 27.47 13.71
C ALA A 360 -11.58 25.99 14.04
N PRO A 361 -10.63 25.35 13.32
CA PRO A 361 -10.28 23.96 13.56
C PRO A 361 -9.66 23.78 14.96
N GLN A 362 -10.16 22.81 15.71
CA GLN A 362 -9.56 22.36 16.96
C GLN A 362 -8.72 21.11 16.69
N PHE A 363 -7.42 21.29 16.49
CA PHE A 363 -6.51 20.17 16.23
C PHE A 363 -6.14 19.49 17.54
N ARG A 364 -6.22 18.15 17.57
CA ARG A 364 -5.64 17.35 18.67
C ARG A 364 -4.10 17.32 18.54
N ALA A 365 -3.38 17.03 19.62
CA ALA A 365 -1.90 17.04 19.65
C ALA A 365 -1.21 16.17 18.58
N ASN A 366 -1.91 15.21 17.98
CA ASN A 366 -1.40 14.29 16.95
C ASN A 366 -1.95 14.56 15.54
N GLU A 367 -2.78 15.58 15.34
CA GLU A 367 -3.35 15.91 14.02
C GLU A 367 -2.53 16.99 13.31
N ASN A 368 -2.31 16.80 12.00
CA ASN A 368 -1.54 17.74 11.19
C ASN A 368 -2.32 19.04 10.94
N THR A 369 -1.92 20.11 11.64
CA THR A 369 -2.41 21.49 11.46
C THR A 369 -2.25 22.01 10.04
N ASP A 370 -1.27 21.47 9.31
CA ASP A 370 -0.81 21.98 8.01
C ASP A 370 -1.78 21.67 6.86
N THR A 371 -2.76 20.79 7.08
CA THR A 371 -3.71 20.31 6.06
C THR A 371 -4.87 21.26 5.80
N TYR A 372 -5.15 22.20 6.71
CA TYR A 372 -6.27 23.12 6.57
C TYR A 372 -5.95 24.18 5.50
N GLY A 373 -6.83 24.29 4.50
CA GLY A 373 -6.71 25.26 3.41
C GLY A 373 -5.74 24.87 2.29
N THR A 374 -5.02 23.74 2.38
CA THR A 374 -4.07 23.30 1.34
C THR A 374 -4.74 23.16 -0.03
N PHE A 375 -5.96 22.63 -0.09
CA PHE A 375 -6.68 22.48 -1.36
C PHE A 375 -7.00 23.83 -2.02
N LEU A 376 -7.33 24.86 -1.22
CA LEU A 376 -7.57 26.21 -1.73
C LEU A 376 -6.28 26.82 -2.24
N MET A 377 -5.15 26.62 -1.55
CA MET A 377 -3.85 27.09 -2.03
C MET A 377 -3.52 26.46 -3.39
N VAL A 378 -3.75 25.15 -3.55
CA VAL A 378 -3.54 24.45 -4.83
C VAL A 378 -4.46 24.99 -5.91
N GLU A 379 -5.73 25.22 -5.61
CA GLU A 379 -6.71 25.74 -6.57
C GLU A 379 -6.46 27.21 -6.95
N MET A 380 -6.06 28.05 -6.00
CA MET A 380 -5.67 29.43 -6.27
C MET A 380 -4.42 29.51 -7.14
N LEU A 381 -3.44 28.62 -6.93
CA LEU A 381 -2.26 28.50 -7.78
C LEU A 381 -2.58 27.94 -9.16
N ARG A 382 -3.53 27.01 -9.28
CA ARG A 382 -3.97 26.44 -10.56
C ARG A 382 -4.72 27.46 -11.43
N ASN A 383 -5.48 28.36 -10.81
CA ASN A 383 -6.22 29.42 -11.49
C ASN A 383 -5.42 30.74 -11.61
N ASP A 384 -4.10 30.73 -11.39
CA ASP A 384 -3.21 31.89 -11.51
C ASP A 384 -3.70 33.16 -10.76
N VAL A 385 -4.32 32.97 -9.59
CA VAL A 385 -4.86 34.08 -8.79
C VAL A 385 -3.75 35.11 -8.48
N PRO A 386 -4.02 36.43 -8.57
CA PRO A 386 -3.01 37.44 -8.27
C PRO A 386 -2.36 37.23 -6.89
N PHE A 387 -1.03 37.32 -6.85
CA PHE A 387 -0.25 37.06 -5.63
C PHE A 387 -0.74 37.84 -4.40
N ASP A 388 -1.18 39.10 -4.58
CA ASP A 388 -1.64 39.92 -3.46
C ASP A 388 -2.90 39.36 -2.80
N ARG A 389 -3.79 38.74 -3.59
CA ARG A 389 -4.98 38.04 -3.10
C ARG A 389 -4.60 36.75 -2.38
N LEU A 390 -3.67 35.97 -2.93
CA LEU A 390 -3.12 34.79 -2.25
C LEU A 390 -2.46 35.18 -0.92
N ASN A 391 -1.68 36.25 -0.89
CA ASN A 391 -1.01 36.72 0.32
C ASN A 391 -2.01 37.18 1.40
N LYS A 392 -3.10 37.86 1.01
CA LYS A 392 -4.21 38.20 1.92
C LYS A 392 -4.84 36.94 2.52
N PHE A 393 -5.10 35.92 1.70
CA PHE A 393 -5.63 34.64 2.16
C PHE A 393 -4.71 33.93 3.16
N LEU A 394 -3.41 33.84 2.86
CA LEU A 394 -2.42 33.24 3.78
C LEU A 394 -2.33 33.99 5.11
N THR A 395 -2.37 35.33 5.05
CA THR A 395 -2.38 36.17 6.25
C THR A 395 -3.64 35.97 7.09
N MET A 396 -4.80 35.82 6.45
CA MET A 396 -6.06 35.52 7.13
C MET A 396 -5.98 34.20 7.88
N LEU A 397 -5.49 33.12 7.24
CA LEU A 397 -5.36 31.80 7.88
C LEU A 397 -4.49 31.80 9.13
N ILE A 398 -3.42 32.61 9.13
CA ILE A 398 -2.52 32.76 10.28
C ILE A 398 -3.20 33.58 11.39
N LYS A 399 -3.82 34.71 11.04
CA LYS A 399 -4.51 35.58 12.01
C LYS A 399 -5.68 34.88 12.69
N SER A 400 -6.43 34.06 11.96
CA SER A 400 -7.57 33.31 12.47
C SER A 400 -7.16 32.01 13.16
N ALA A 401 -5.85 31.75 13.33
CA ALA A 401 -5.29 30.50 13.88
C ALA A 401 -5.80 29.21 13.19
N ARG A 402 -6.24 29.31 11.92
CA ARG A 402 -6.72 28.16 11.14
C ARG A 402 -5.56 27.34 10.58
N ASN A 403 -4.47 28.00 10.19
CA ASN A 403 -3.21 27.38 9.78
C ASN A 403 -2.03 28.33 10.05
N LEU A 404 -1.26 28.04 11.10
CA LEU A 404 -0.09 28.86 11.49
C LEU A 404 1.08 28.74 10.51
N ARG A 405 1.16 27.64 9.75
CA ARG A 405 2.22 27.35 8.78
C ARG A 405 1.77 27.55 7.32
N ALA A 406 0.79 28.43 7.10
CA ALA A 406 0.19 28.63 5.79
C ALA A 406 1.22 29.00 4.70
N TYR A 407 2.24 29.81 5.02
CA TYR A 407 3.29 30.16 4.05
C TYR A 407 4.19 28.97 3.68
N GLN A 408 4.55 28.10 4.64
CA GLN A 408 5.33 26.90 4.37
C GLN A 408 4.57 25.94 3.46
N VAL A 409 3.29 25.73 3.74
CA VAL A 409 2.41 24.87 2.91
C VAL A 409 2.21 25.46 1.51
N ALA A 410 2.01 26.78 1.39
CA ALA A 410 1.91 27.46 0.11
C ALA A 410 3.21 27.35 -0.71
N CYS A 411 4.36 27.47 -0.05
CA CYS A 411 5.69 27.24 -0.64
C CYS A 411 5.80 25.80 -1.19
N GLU A 412 5.40 24.80 -0.42
CA GLU A 412 5.40 23.40 -0.86
C GLU A 412 4.47 23.19 -2.08
N CYS A 413 3.25 23.73 -2.03
CA CYS A 413 2.29 23.64 -3.14
C CYS A 413 2.84 24.30 -4.41
N ALA A 414 3.41 25.50 -4.30
CA ALA A 414 4.01 26.21 -5.42
C ALA A 414 5.24 25.49 -5.98
N ALA A 415 6.08 24.89 -5.12
CA ALA A 415 7.24 24.11 -5.54
C ALA A 415 6.83 22.85 -6.32
N LYS A 416 5.82 22.11 -5.85
CA LYS A 416 5.26 20.93 -6.54
C LYS A 416 4.67 21.29 -7.90
N ALA A 417 3.90 22.38 -7.96
CA ALA A 417 3.33 22.89 -9.21
C ALA A 417 4.41 23.47 -10.15
N GLY A 418 5.58 23.85 -9.62
CA GLY A 418 6.57 24.62 -10.34
C GLY A 418 6.10 26.02 -10.69
N HIS A 419 5.27 26.62 -9.83
CA HIS A 419 4.66 27.92 -10.09
C HIS A 419 5.66 29.08 -9.87
N PRO A 420 5.69 30.14 -10.71
CA PRO A 420 6.63 31.27 -10.57
C PRO A 420 6.53 32.00 -9.22
N TYR A 421 5.37 31.98 -8.58
CA TYR A 421 5.16 32.58 -7.25
C TYR A 421 6.00 31.95 -6.14
N PHE A 422 6.60 30.77 -6.34
CA PHE A 422 7.44 30.16 -5.32
C PHE A 422 8.53 31.10 -4.80
N SER A 423 9.22 31.81 -5.70
CA SER A 423 10.24 32.81 -5.33
C SER A 423 9.67 33.99 -4.51
N ARG A 424 8.45 34.44 -4.84
CA ARG A 424 7.76 35.53 -4.13
C ARG A 424 7.25 35.07 -2.76
N LEU A 425 6.79 33.83 -2.64
CA LEU A 425 6.37 33.22 -1.37
C LEU A 425 7.55 33.04 -0.43
N LEU A 426 8.73 32.63 -0.93
CA LEU A 426 9.95 32.59 -0.12
C LEU A 426 10.35 33.97 0.40
N ALA A 427 10.24 35.02 -0.44
CA ALA A 427 10.48 36.39 -0.01
C ALA A 427 9.48 36.86 1.06
N ALA A 428 8.22 36.43 0.97
CA ALA A 428 7.19 36.71 1.98
C ALA A 428 7.38 35.89 3.27
N LEU A 429 8.02 34.71 3.21
CA LEU A 429 8.33 33.85 4.35
C LEU A 429 9.59 34.30 5.11
N ALA A 430 10.57 34.88 4.41
CA ALA A 430 11.83 35.37 4.99
C ALA A 430 11.71 36.26 6.24
N PRO A 431 10.74 37.18 6.38
CA PRO A 431 10.57 37.95 7.62
C PRO A 431 9.94 37.16 8.77
N LEU A 432 9.30 36.01 8.49
CA LEU A 432 8.62 35.18 9.49
C LEU A 432 9.54 34.10 10.08
N GLU A 433 10.49 33.58 9.30
CA GLU A 433 11.40 32.51 9.70
C GLU A 433 12.75 32.63 8.99
N GLU A 434 13.83 32.18 9.64
CA GLU A 434 15.15 32.07 9.00
C GLU A 434 15.14 30.95 7.95
N LEU A 435 15.30 31.33 6.68
CA LEU A 435 15.29 30.39 5.56
C LEU A 435 16.54 29.51 5.56
N ARG A 436 16.33 28.19 5.45
CA ARG A 436 17.39 27.18 5.30
C ARG A 436 17.65 26.83 3.83
N PRO A 437 18.82 26.27 3.47
CA PRO A 437 19.18 25.95 2.09
C PRO A 437 18.18 25.03 1.38
N HIS A 438 17.55 24.09 2.09
CA HIS A 438 16.62 23.11 1.52
C HIS A 438 15.39 23.73 0.82
N TYR A 439 14.96 24.93 1.23
CA TYR A 439 13.86 25.65 0.57
C TYR A 439 14.20 25.99 -0.90
N PHE A 440 15.48 26.10 -1.24
CA PHE A 440 15.93 26.49 -2.57
C PHE A 440 16.19 25.29 -3.50
N TRP A 441 16.25 24.06 -3.01
CA TRP A 441 16.51 22.88 -3.84
C TRP A 441 15.47 22.67 -4.95
N PRO A 442 14.15 22.79 -4.70
CA PRO A 442 13.16 22.69 -5.77
C PRO A 442 13.34 23.80 -6.83
N LEU A 443 13.72 25.01 -6.40
CA LEU A 443 13.96 26.14 -7.30
C LEU A 443 15.21 25.91 -8.16
N LEU A 444 16.30 25.41 -7.57
CA LEU A 444 17.52 25.03 -8.29
C LEU A 444 17.23 23.95 -9.33
N ALA A 445 16.51 22.89 -8.97
CA ALA A 445 16.13 21.82 -9.87
C ALA A 445 15.20 22.30 -11.00
N GLN A 446 14.27 23.21 -10.70
CA GLN A 446 13.36 23.79 -11.68
C GLN A 446 14.08 24.70 -12.68
N ARG A 447 14.84 25.67 -12.17
CA ARG A 447 15.52 26.70 -12.97
C ARG A 447 16.68 26.12 -13.77
N SER A 448 17.32 25.07 -13.26
CA SER A 448 18.29 24.30 -14.05
C SER A 448 17.67 23.69 -15.32
N LYS A 449 16.40 23.25 -15.26
CA LYS A 449 15.71 22.68 -16.44
C LYS A 449 15.20 23.73 -17.41
N SER A 450 14.71 24.88 -16.93
CA SER A 450 14.15 25.94 -17.80
C SER A 450 15.22 26.86 -18.37
N ASP A 451 16.11 27.36 -17.52
CA ASP A 451 17.01 28.47 -17.80
C ASP A 451 18.50 28.05 -17.78
N GLY A 452 18.77 26.74 -17.66
CA GLY A 452 20.12 26.18 -17.65
C GLY A 452 21.00 26.74 -16.54
N GLU A 453 22.23 27.11 -16.89
CA GLU A 453 23.24 27.64 -15.95
C GLU A 453 22.86 29.02 -15.39
N ALA A 454 22.32 29.90 -16.25
CA ALA A 454 21.91 31.23 -15.83
C ALA A 454 20.80 31.18 -14.77
N GLY A 455 19.90 30.19 -14.87
CA GLY A 455 18.90 29.90 -13.86
C GLY A 455 19.50 29.56 -12.50
N VAL A 456 20.47 28.65 -12.46
CA VAL A 456 21.14 28.22 -11.21
C VAL A 456 21.87 29.40 -10.55
N LEU A 457 22.61 30.19 -11.31
CA LEU A 457 23.29 31.39 -10.80
C LEU A 457 22.29 32.46 -10.33
N GLY A 458 21.15 32.59 -11.01
CA GLY A 458 20.05 33.46 -10.59
C GLY A 458 19.42 33.05 -9.25
N VAL A 459 19.33 31.75 -8.99
CA VAL A 459 18.86 31.24 -7.69
C VAL A 459 19.88 31.53 -6.59
N LEU A 460 21.18 31.35 -6.83
CA LEU A 460 22.22 31.74 -5.85
C LEU A 460 22.17 33.23 -5.53
N ARG A 461 21.95 34.09 -6.52
CA ARG A 461 21.72 35.53 -6.30
C ARG A 461 20.47 35.79 -5.45
N THR A 462 19.43 34.97 -5.60
CA THR A 462 18.22 35.06 -4.78
C THR A 462 18.47 34.60 -3.35
N MET A 463 19.25 33.53 -3.14
CA MET A 463 19.70 33.09 -1.82
C MET A 463 20.50 34.19 -1.12
N GLN A 464 21.43 34.84 -1.83
CA GLN A 464 22.20 35.98 -1.32
C GLN A 464 21.28 37.16 -0.93
N LYS A 465 20.29 37.51 -1.77
CA LYS A 465 19.31 38.57 -1.47
C LYS A 465 18.47 38.25 -0.22
N LEU A 466 18.13 36.98 -0.01
CA LEU A 466 17.36 36.51 1.14
C LEU A 466 18.25 36.13 2.35
N LYS A 467 19.55 36.46 2.30
CA LYS A 467 20.54 36.20 3.37
C LYS A 467 20.66 34.72 3.77
N CYS A 468 20.45 33.79 2.83
CA CYS A 468 20.65 32.36 3.02
C CYS A 468 21.96 31.93 2.36
N ASP A 469 22.92 31.43 3.15
CA ASP A 469 24.18 30.90 2.64
C ASP A 469 23.99 29.46 2.13
N PRO A 470 24.46 29.10 0.92
CA PRO A 470 24.39 27.71 0.45
C PRO A 470 25.32 26.82 1.26
N ASP A 471 24.84 25.63 1.62
CA ASP A 471 25.64 24.59 2.28
C ASP A 471 26.43 23.72 1.28
N GLN A 472 27.30 22.87 1.80
CA GLN A 472 28.14 21.99 0.97
C GLN A 472 27.30 21.03 0.13
N GLU A 473 26.18 20.53 0.67
CA GLU A 473 25.28 19.61 -0.03
C GLU A 473 24.59 20.29 -1.23
N THR A 474 24.04 21.49 -1.03
CA THR A 474 23.42 22.30 -2.08
C THR A 474 24.40 22.52 -3.22
N LEU A 475 25.65 22.89 -2.89
CA LEU A 475 26.69 23.15 -3.88
C LEU A 475 27.09 21.88 -4.64
N ALA A 476 27.32 20.77 -3.93
CA ALA A 476 27.80 19.52 -4.50
C ALA A 476 26.75 18.83 -5.39
N GLN A 477 25.48 18.79 -4.97
CA GLN A 477 24.44 18.04 -5.67
C GLN A 477 23.66 18.87 -6.68
N TYR A 478 23.30 20.12 -6.36
CA TYR A 478 22.35 20.91 -7.15
C TYR A 478 22.99 22.00 -8.00
N VAL A 479 24.15 22.53 -7.61
CA VAL A 479 24.81 23.65 -8.29
C VAL A 479 25.91 23.17 -9.24
N LEU A 480 27.01 22.62 -8.71
CA LEU A 480 28.21 22.30 -9.48
C LEU A 480 27.96 21.34 -10.66
N PRO A 481 27.19 20.23 -10.50
CA PRO A 481 26.93 19.30 -11.62
C PRO A 481 26.17 19.92 -12.80
N LYS A 482 25.53 21.08 -12.60
CA LYS A 482 24.70 21.74 -13.60
C LYS A 482 25.42 22.88 -14.33
N LEU A 483 26.66 23.21 -13.95
CA LEU A 483 27.44 24.36 -14.45
C LEU A 483 28.59 23.95 -15.38
N ALA A 484 28.32 23.12 -16.39
CA ALA A 484 29.36 22.55 -17.24
C ALA A 484 30.17 23.58 -18.06
N LEU A 485 29.52 24.65 -18.55
CA LEU A 485 30.14 25.73 -19.33
C LEU A 485 30.90 26.69 -18.43
N THR A 486 30.28 27.13 -17.33
CA THR A 486 30.91 28.02 -16.35
C THR A 486 32.16 27.37 -15.75
N LEU A 487 32.14 26.06 -15.50
CA LEU A 487 33.26 25.31 -14.93
C LEU A 487 34.36 24.96 -15.93
N LYS A 488 34.23 25.26 -17.23
CA LYS A 488 35.33 25.04 -18.20
C LYS A 488 36.58 25.80 -17.78
N ASP A 489 36.42 27.08 -17.44
CA ASP A 489 37.49 27.86 -16.83
C ASP A 489 37.32 27.89 -15.31
N SER A 490 38.12 27.05 -14.64
CA SER A 490 38.15 26.91 -13.19
C SER A 490 38.36 28.26 -12.48
N LYS A 491 39.18 29.14 -13.06
CA LYS A 491 39.55 30.42 -12.43
C LYS A 491 38.40 31.42 -12.47
N SER A 492 37.74 31.53 -13.62
CA SER A 492 36.59 32.41 -13.79
C SER A 492 35.38 31.94 -12.98
N ALA A 493 35.16 30.61 -12.88
CA ALA A 493 34.09 30.05 -12.06
C ALA A 493 34.19 30.46 -10.58
N LEU A 494 35.39 30.38 -9.99
CA LEU A 494 35.61 30.75 -8.59
C LEU A 494 35.34 32.24 -8.33
N LYS A 495 35.68 33.13 -9.28
CA LYS A 495 35.34 34.55 -9.19
C LYS A 495 33.82 34.78 -9.21
N ILE A 496 33.11 34.10 -10.12
CA ILE A 496 31.65 34.18 -10.21
C ILE A 496 30.98 33.76 -8.89
N PHE A 497 31.47 32.70 -8.24
CA PHE A 497 30.93 32.28 -6.94
C PHE A 497 31.23 33.27 -5.81
N GLN A 498 32.42 33.90 -5.81
CA GLN A 498 32.76 34.97 -4.87
C GLN A 498 31.85 36.19 -5.07
N ASP A 499 31.60 36.59 -6.30
CA ASP A 499 30.70 37.70 -6.65
C ASP A 499 29.24 37.42 -6.21
N LEU A 500 28.83 36.14 -6.22
CA LEU A 500 27.53 35.67 -5.72
C LEU A 500 27.47 35.50 -4.19
N GLY A 501 28.53 35.86 -3.46
CA GLY A 501 28.58 35.82 -2.01
C GLY A 501 28.78 34.44 -1.39
N VAL A 502 29.16 33.43 -2.18
CA VAL A 502 29.43 32.08 -1.65
C VAL A 502 30.76 32.06 -0.90
N LYS A 503 30.73 31.69 0.38
CA LYS A 503 31.92 31.57 1.22
C LYS A 503 32.89 30.53 0.64
N THR A 504 34.14 30.95 0.40
CA THR A 504 35.18 30.08 -0.15
C THR A 504 35.45 28.86 0.74
N SER A 505 35.34 28.99 2.06
CA SER A 505 35.48 27.85 2.99
C SER A 505 34.47 26.73 2.77
N VAL A 506 33.26 27.05 2.33
CA VAL A 506 32.18 26.09 2.08
C VAL A 506 32.26 25.53 0.66
N LEU A 507 32.66 26.36 -0.31
CA LEU A 507 32.76 25.99 -1.72
C LEU A 507 33.91 25.03 -2.03
N MET A 508 35.06 25.18 -1.37
CA MET A 508 36.30 24.53 -1.80
C MET A 508 36.24 23.00 -1.75
N THR A 509 35.64 22.39 -0.72
CA THR A 509 35.50 20.92 -0.65
C THR A 509 34.59 20.38 -1.77
N PRO A 510 33.34 20.85 -1.97
CA PRO A 510 32.50 20.48 -3.11
C PRO A 510 33.16 20.73 -4.48
N TYR A 511 33.88 21.86 -4.61
CA TYR A 511 34.53 22.25 -5.86
C TYR A 511 35.67 21.30 -6.24
N VAL A 512 36.55 20.97 -5.27
CA VAL A 512 37.62 19.98 -5.45
C VAL A 512 37.01 18.60 -5.74
N SER A 513 35.97 18.20 -5.01
CA SER A 513 35.23 16.96 -5.26
C SER A 513 34.73 16.87 -6.71
N HIS A 514 34.11 17.93 -7.22
CA HIS A 514 33.60 17.99 -8.59
C HIS A 514 34.71 17.92 -9.65
N LEU A 515 35.82 18.64 -9.47
CA LEU A 515 36.97 18.58 -10.37
C LEU A 515 37.62 17.19 -10.38
N LEU A 516 37.66 16.51 -9.24
CA LEU A 516 38.14 15.14 -9.14
C LEU A 516 37.25 14.19 -9.94
N TYR A 517 35.91 14.29 -9.87
CA TYR A 517 35.01 13.49 -10.73
C TYR A 517 35.26 13.70 -12.23
N GLN A 518 35.68 14.89 -12.64
CA GLN A 518 36.02 15.22 -14.04
C GLN A 518 37.45 14.83 -14.45
N ASN A 519 38.24 14.21 -13.58
CA ASN A 519 39.65 13.84 -13.83
C ASN A 519 40.59 15.05 -14.10
N ARG A 520 40.35 16.20 -13.45
CA ARG A 520 41.11 17.45 -13.65
C ARG A 520 42.11 17.72 -12.51
N PHE A 521 43.19 16.91 -12.42
CA PHE A 521 44.15 17.01 -11.32
C PHE A 521 44.91 18.35 -11.25
N ASP A 522 45.32 18.92 -12.39
CA ASP A 522 46.08 20.18 -12.42
C ASP A 522 45.25 21.36 -11.91
N ASP A 523 43.96 21.41 -12.25
CA ASP A 523 43.02 22.42 -11.74
C ASP A 523 42.79 22.29 -10.23
N VAL A 524 42.75 21.06 -9.70
CA VAL A 524 42.66 20.80 -8.25
C VAL A 524 43.90 21.33 -7.55
N LEU A 525 45.10 21.00 -8.04
CA LEU A 525 46.36 21.49 -7.47
C LEU A 525 46.44 23.02 -7.51
N ASP A 526 46.03 23.63 -8.61
CA ASP A 526 45.97 25.08 -8.76
C ASP A 526 44.99 25.73 -7.77
N ALA A 527 43.81 25.14 -7.56
CA ALA A 527 42.81 25.66 -6.65
C ALA A 527 43.26 25.55 -5.18
N VAL A 528 43.77 24.38 -4.77
CA VAL A 528 44.20 24.13 -3.38
C VAL A 528 45.46 24.92 -3.01
N ARG A 529 46.38 25.17 -3.96
CA ARG A 529 47.57 26.00 -3.71
C ARG A 529 47.24 27.49 -3.58
N ARG A 530 46.29 27.99 -4.35
CA ARG A 530 45.91 29.42 -4.36
C ARG A 530 45.03 29.81 -3.17
N TYR A 531 44.11 28.94 -2.77
CA TYR A 531 43.16 29.23 -1.69
C TYR A 531 43.53 28.47 -0.41
N GLN A 532 43.91 29.20 0.64
CA GLN A 532 44.37 28.62 1.92
C GLN A 532 43.19 28.27 2.85
N THR A 533 42.22 27.52 2.36
CA THR A 533 41.06 27.07 3.16
C THR A 533 41.27 25.64 3.66
N LYS A 534 40.73 25.33 4.84
CA LYS A 534 40.69 23.95 5.34
C LYS A 534 39.69 23.11 4.52
N LEU A 535 40.06 21.88 4.20
CA LEU A 535 39.29 20.93 3.40
C LEU A 535 38.82 19.76 4.26
N ASP A 536 37.57 19.34 4.04
CA ASP A 536 37.02 18.15 4.67
C ASP A 536 37.49 16.90 3.90
N THR A 537 38.29 16.08 4.56
CA THR A 537 38.91 14.90 3.98
C THR A 537 37.94 13.73 3.83
N GLU A 538 36.88 13.65 4.65
CA GLU A 538 35.92 12.55 4.60
C GLU A 538 35.06 12.65 3.32
N LEU A 539 34.58 13.85 2.99
CA LEU A 539 33.78 14.08 1.78
C LEU A 539 34.57 13.95 0.46
N LEU A 540 35.91 14.05 0.53
CA LEU A 540 36.80 13.90 -0.62
C LEU A 540 37.24 12.44 -0.85
N LEU A 541 36.95 11.54 0.10
CA LEU A 541 37.36 10.14 0.03
C LEU A 541 36.77 9.42 -1.20
N TRP A 542 35.46 9.54 -1.44
CA TRP A 542 34.80 8.85 -2.56
C TRP A 542 35.28 9.31 -3.95
N PRO A 543 35.40 10.62 -4.24
CA PRO A 543 36.04 11.11 -5.46
C PRO A 543 37.45 10.54 -5.66
N LEU A 544 38.25 10.48 -4.60
CA LEU A 544 39.62 9.96 -4.65
C LEU A 544 39.64 8.44 -4.91
N ILE A 545 38.74 7.66 -4.29
CA ILE A 545 38.58 6.22 -4.54
C ILE A 545 38.21 5.97 -6.01
N LEU A 546 37.29 6.77 -6.56
CA LEU A 546 36.93 6.68 -7.97
C LEU A 546 38.15 6.92 -8.86
N GLN A 547 38.91 7.98 -8.60
CA GLN A 547 40.12 8.28 -9.38
C GLN A 547 41.21 7.21 -9.24
N ALA A 548 41.39 6.64 -8.05
CA ALA A 548 42.29 5.52 -7.82
C ALA A 548 41.87 4.26 -8.61
N ASN A 549 40.56 4.04 -8.77
CA ASN A 549 40.02 2.91 -9.53
C ASN A 549 40.13 3.07 -11.05
N ILE A 550 39.89 4.29 -11.56
CA ILE A 550 39.91 4.61 -13.00
C ILE A 550 41.35 4.76 -13.51
N ASN A 551 42.19 5.52 -12.81
CA ASN A 551 43.50 5.93 -13.32
C ASN A 551 44.66 5.12 -12.70
N ARG A 552 44.99 3.98 -13.32
CA ARG A 552 45.96 3.00 -12.77
C ARG A 552 47.39 3.11 -13.29
N SER A 553 47.65 3.97 -14.26
CA SER A 553 49.02 4.16 -14.77
C SER A 553 49.89 4.86 -13.73
N ALA A 554 51.20 4.59 -13.73
CA ALA A 554 52.16 5.23 -12.81
C ALA A 554 52.14 6.77 -12.86
N ALA A 555 51.93 7.36 -14.04
CA ALA A 555 51.85 8.82 -14.19
C ALA A 555 50.63 9.43 -13.46
N HIS A 556 49.46 8.77 -13.54
CA HIS A 556 48.27 9.23 -12.84
C HIS A 556 48.29 8.91 -11.34
N GLN A 557 48.90 7.78 -10.93
CA GLN A 557 49.12 7.47 -9.51
C GLN A 557 50.03 8.53 -8.85
N ARG A 558 51.06 8.99 -9.57
CA ARG A 558 51.90 10.11 -9.14
C ARG A 558 51.08 11.39 -8.93
N ARG A 559 50.27 11.78 -9.91
CA ARG A 559 49.39 12.96 -9.81
C ARG A 559 48.37 12.84 -8.68
N LEU A 560 47.82 11.63 -8.46
CA LEU A 560 46.92 11.35 -7.35
C LEU A 560 47.63 11.55 -6.00
N CYS A 561 48.89 11.08 -5.86
CA CYS A 561 49.69 11.30 -4.66
C CYS A 561 50.00 12.79 -4.44
N GLU A 562 50.34 13.54 -5.50
CA GLU A 562 50.52 15.00 -5.42
C GLU A 562 49.27 15.71 -4.89
N VAL A 563 48.08 15.28 -5.35
CA VAL A 563 46.80 15.81 -4.88
C VAL A 563 46.50 15.40 -3.44
N ILE A 564 46.76 14.15 -3.05
CA ILE A 564 46.59 13.68 -1.67
C ILE A 564 47.48 14.50 -0.72
N CYS A 565 48.74 14.78 -1.09
CA CYS A 565 49.61 15.65 -0.30
C CYS A 565 49.06 17.07 -0.17
N ALA A 566 48.62 17.67 -1.29
CA ALA A 566 48.04 19.01 -1.29
C ALA A 566 46.77 19.11 -0.43
N ILE A 567 45.93 18.07 -0.43
CA ILE A 567 44.73 17.98 0.41
C ILE A 567 45.10 17.77 1.88
N ARG A 568 46.04 16.87 2.19
CA ARG A 568 46.52 16.56 3.55
C ARG A 568 47.04 17.82 4.25
N ASP A 569 47.87 18.60 3.56
CA ASP A 569 48.46 19.82 4.12
C ASP A 569 47.39 20.88 4.45
N ARG A 570 46.16 20.69 3.95
CA ARG A 570 44.99 21.55 4.14
C ARG A 570 43.83 20.85 4.85
N ALA A 571 44.03 19.67 5.43
CA ALA A 571 42.96 18.92 6.09
C ALA A 571 42.40 19.68 7.31
N VAL A 572 41.09 19.56 7.54
CA VAL A 572 40.45 20.05 8.78
C VAL A 572 41.05 19.34 10.00
N ASP A 573 41.17 18.01 9.91
CA ASP A 573 41.76 17.15 10.93
C ASP A 573 43.12 16.62 10.48
N ALA A 574 44.20 17.16 11.06
CA ALA A 574 45.56 16.76 10.74
C ALA A 574 45.90 15.30 11.13
N ARG A 575 45.08 14.68 12.00
CA ARG A 575 45.25 13.28 12.45
C ARG A 575 44.46 12.28 11.61
N HIS A 576 43.66 12.73 10.65
CA HIS A 576 42.84 11.86 9.83
C HIS A 576 43.69 11.13 8.77
N ASP A 577 43.64 9.79 8.79
CA ASP A 577 44.34 8.94 7.83
C ASP A 577 43.60 8.83 6.48
N LEU A 578 43.61 9.89 5.68
CA LEU A 578 42.97 9.91 4.35
C LEU A 578 43.53 8.82 3.42
N ALA A 579 44.87 8.67 3.43
CA ALA A 579 45.58 7.79 2.51
C ALA A 579 45.37 6.30 2.84
N GLY A 580 45.39 5.95 4.13
CA GLY A 580 45.09 4.59 4.60
C GLY A 580 43.61 4.23 4.46
N GLN A 581 42.70 5.15 4.77
CA GLN A 581 41.26 4.92 4.58
C GLN A 581 40.91 4.70 3.09
N LEU A 582 41.53 5.45 2.17
CA LEU A 582 41.39 5.23 0.73
C LEU A 582 41.83 3.82 0.31
N LEU A 583 42.97 3.34 0.82
CA LEU A 583 43.46 1.99 0.50
C LEU A 583 42.53 0.89 1.04
N LEU A 584 41.98 1.07 2.24
CA LEU A 584 41.04 0.12 2.83
C LEU A 584 39.75 0.00 2.02
N GLU A 585 39.18 1.13 1.60
CA GLU A 585 37.95 1.14 0.79
C GLU A 585 38.16 0.62 -0.64
N VAL A 586 39.35 0.85 -1.20
CA VAL A 586 39.73 0.26 -2.49
C VAL A 586 39.79 -1.27 -2.39
N ILE A 587 40.22 -1.83 -1.25
CA ILE A 587 40.30 -3.27 -1.01
C ILE A 587 38.95 -3.89 -0.61
N SER A 588 38.12 -3.18 0.17
CA SER A 588 36.81 -3.65 0.63
C SER A 588 35.82 -3.85 -0.53
N ASN A 589 35.93 -3.02 -1.57
CA ASN A 589 34.98 -3.01 -2.68
C ASN A 589 35.22 -4.18 -3.65
N LYS A 590 34.36 -5.21 -3.61
CA LYS A 590 34.41 -6.41 -4.47
C LYS A 590 34.41 -6.13 -5.99
N LYS A 591 33.99 -4.93 -6.42
CA LYS A 591 34.01 -4.52 -7.84
C LYS A 591 35.35 -3.92 -8.28
N SER A 592 36.23 -3.59 -7.35
CA SER A 592 37.55 -3.07 -7.65
C SER A 592 38.43 -4.20 -8.18
N LYS A 593 39.00 -4.01 -9.38
CA LYS A 593 39.94 -4.96 -10.01
C LYS A 593 41.39 -4.56 -9.72
N HIS A 594 41.71 -4.24 -8.46
CA HIS A 594 43.08 -3.89 -8.09
C HIS A 594 43.88 -5.16 -7.83
N ASP A 595 44.82 -5.44 -8.72
CA ASP A 595 45.77 -6.53 -8.52
C ASP A 595 46.80 -6.14 -7.45
N GLY A 596 47.39 -7.13 -6.76
CA GLY A 596 48.43 -6.92 -5.76
C GLY A 596 49.64 -6.13 -6.28
N VAL A 597 49.90 -6.15 -7.60
CA VAL A 597 50.96 -5.37 -8.26
C VAL A 597 50.60 -3.88 -8.35
N SER A 598 49.33 -3.55 -8.66
CA SER A 598 48.84 -2.17 -8.74
C SER A 598 48.86 -1.49 -7.37
N LEU A 599 48.41 -2.20 -6.33
CA LEU A 599 48.45 -1.71 -4.95
C LEU A 599 49.89 -1.51 -4.47
N ARG A 600 50.82 -2.39 -4.86
CA ARG A 600 52.25 -2.23 -4.57
C ARG A 600 52.86 -1.00 -5.27
N ALA A 601 52.48 -0.76 -6.52
CA ALA A 601 52.93 0.43 -7.25
C ALA A 601 52.44 1.72 -6.59
N LEU A 602 51.18 1.77 -6.13
CA LEU A 602 50.63 2.90 -5.39
C LEU A 602 51.34 3.11 -4.05
N LEU A 603 51.60 2.04 -3.29
CA LEU A 603 52.37 2.11 -2.03
C LEU A 603 53.82 2.59 -2.23
N ASN A 604 54.45 2.24 -3.35
CA ASN A 604 55.78 2.76 -3.70
C ASN A 604 55.75 4.27 -4.01
N GLU A 605 54.68 4.77 -4.65
CA GLU A 605 54.50 6.21 -4.82
C GLU A 605 54.18 6.89 -3.47
N TYR A 606 53.45 6.25 -2.56
CA TYR A 606 53.24 6.79 -1.20
C TYR A 606 54.56 6.98 -0.45
N ASP A 607 55.51 6.04 -0.56
CA ASP A 607 56.85 6.17 0.01
C ASP A 607 57.63 7.34 -0.62
N ARG A 608 57.54 7.51 -1.95
CA ARG A 608 58.20 8.61 -2.68
C ARG A 608 57.68 10.00 -2.31
N PHE A 609 56.39 10.12 -2.01
CA PHE A 609 55.73 11.38 -1.63
C PHE A 609 55.61 11.55 -0.10
N GLU A 610 56.24 10.67 0.69
CA GLU A 610 56.19 10.67 2.15
C GLU A 610 54.76 10.69 2.71
N ILE A 611 53.84 9.97 2.06
CA ILE A 611 52.46 9.78 2.52
C ILE A 611 52.47 8.66 3.56
N ARG A 612 52.05 8.95 4.79
CA ARG A 612 51.96 7.96 5.88
C ARG A 612 50.54 7.40 6.01
N ILE A 613 50.42 6.18 6.52
CA ILE A 613 49.15 5.49 6.81
C ILE A 613 49.11 5.04 8.27
N SER A 614 47.91 4.87 8.83
CA SER A 614 47.71 4.39 10.19
C SER A 614 48.13 2.93 10.37
N ARG A 615 48.51 2.59 11.61
CA ARG A 615 48.82 1.21 12.01
C ARG A 615 47.68 0.22 11.72
N MET A 616 46.44 0.66 11.86
CA MET A 616 45.26 -0.14 11.56
C MET A 616 45.17 -0.46 10.07
N ALA A 617 45.33 0.54 9.19
CA ALA A 617 45.33 0.33 7.75
C ALA A 617 46.47 -0.59 7.30
N ALA A 618 47.68 -0.38 7.84
CA ALA A 618 48.85 -1.21 7.56
C ALA A 618 48.64 -2.68 7.97
N GLY A 619 47.98 -2.94 9.11
CA GLY A 619 47.65 -4.29 9.57
C GLY A 619 46.70 -5.03 8.64
N VAL A 620 45.62 -4.37 8.18
CA VAL A 620 44.64 -4.97 7.25
C VAL A 620 45.26 -5.23 5.87
N LEU A 621 46.09 -4.29 5.38
CA LEU A 621 46.85 -4.45 4.14
C LEU A 621 47.77 -5.68 4.20
N LYS A 622 48.47 -5.88 5.32
CA LYS A 622 49.34 -7.05 5.53
C LYS A 622 48.57 -8.36 5.41
N THR A 623 47.39 -8.47 6.03
CA THR A 623 46.54 -9.67 5.90
C THR A 623 46.02 -9.89 4.48
N HIS A 624 45.74 -8.82 3.73
CA HIS A 624 45.27 -8.91 2.34
C HIS A 624 46.37 -9.40 1.38
N PHE A 625 47.59 -8.88 1.51
CA PHE A 625 48.74 -9.34 0.70
C PHE A 625 49.17 -10.78 1.06
N GLY A 626 49.05 -11.18 2.33
CA GLY A 626 49.33 -12.56 2.76
C GLY A 626 48.39 -13.62 2.15
N ARG A 627 47.16 -13.24 1.80
CA ARG A 627 46.19 -14.12 1.12
C ARG A 627 46.41 -14.23 -0.40
N THR A 628 47.07 -13.25 -1.02
CA THR A 628 47.09 -13.06 -2.47
C THR A 628 48.44 -13.33 -3.13
N VAL A 629 49.57 -13.20 -2.42
CA VAL A 629 50.92 -13.35 -3.02
C VAL A 629 51.85 -14.19 -2.12
N LYS A 630 52.36 -15.31 -2.64
CA LYS A 630 53.46 -16.08 -2.03
C LYS A 630 54.79 -15.34 -2.23
N GLY A 631 55.06 -14.33 -1.40
CA GLY A 631 56.28 -13.51 -1.41
C GLY A 631 56.15 -12.28 -0.52
N GLY A 632 56.13 -12.49 0.80
CA GLY A 632 55.73 -11.50 1.81
C GLY A 632 56.83 -10.52 2.30
N ASP A 633 58.11 -10.84 2.11
CA ASP A 633 59.18 -10.14 2.86
C ASP A 633 59.45 -8.69 2.39
N SER A 634 59.22 -8.37 1.11
CA SER A 634 59.46 -7.02 0.58
C SER A 634 58.34 -6.02 0.92
N ILE A 635 57.10 -6.48 1.09
CA ILE A 635 55.94 -5.62 1.40
C ILE A 635 55.92 -5.26 2.88
N ASP A 636 56.32 -6.19 3.76
CA ASP A 636 56.42 -5.95 5.19
C ASP A 636 57.44 -4.84 5.53
N ALA A 637 58.54 -4.76 4.77
CA ALA A 637 59.52 -3.68 4.90
C ALA A 637 58.95 -2.31 4.44
N LEU A 638 58.15 -2.30 3.36
CA LEU A 638 57.50 -1.09 2.85
C LEU A 638 56.40 -0.60 3.79
N LEU A 639 55.53 -1.49 4.29
CA LEU A 639 54.48 -1.13 5.24
C LEU A 639 55.05 -0.55 6.53
N LYS A 640 56.14 -1.11 7.07
CA LYS A 640 56.84 -0.54 8.23
C LYS A 640 57.35 0.88 8.00
N LYS A 641 57.82 1.18 6.78
CA LYS A 641 58.27 2.54 6.43
C LYS A 641 57.09 3.50 6.31
N VAL A 642 55.98 3.08 5.72
CA VAL A 642 54.83 3.95 5.42
C VAL A 642 53.89 4.14 6.64
N THR A 643 54.06 3.38 7.73
CA THR A 643 53.19 3.47 8.92
C THR A 643 53.55 4.64 9.84
N ASP A 644 52.53 5.36 10.31
CA ASP A 644 52.61 6.35 11.40
C ASP A 644 51.59 6.01 12.50
N ASP A 645 52.04 6.04 13.75
CA ASP A 645 51.25 5.70 14.94
C ASP A 645 50.35 6.84 15.41
N GLN A 646 50.55 8.08 14.94
CA GLN A 646 49.74 9.25 15.33
C GLN A 646 48.47 9.44 14.49
N LEU A 647 48.35 8.71 13.38
CA LEU A 647 47.22 8.79 12.46
C LEU A 647 46.06 7.89 12.89
N THR A 648 44.84 8.40 12.78
CA THR A 648 43.60 7.74 13.18
C THR A 648 42.58 7.77 12.05
N ILE A 649 41.81 6.70 11.90
CA ILE A 649 40.66 6.64 10.98
C ILE A 649 39.41 6.97 11.80
N LEU A 650 38.75 8.10 11.48
CA LEU A 650 37.67 8.69 12.28
C LEU A 650 36.27 8.08 12.00
N SER A 651 36.14 7.25 10.97
CA SER A 651 34.82 6.85 10.48
C SER A 651 34.03 6.02 11.49
N LYS A 652 32.92 6.61 11.97
CA LYS A 652 31.80 5.88 12.58
C LYS A 652 31.23 4.79 11.65
N GLU A 653 31.36 4.97 10.33
CA GLU A 653 30.81 4.06 9.31
C GLU A 653 31.60 2.76 9.09
N LEU A 654 32.94 2.74 9.28
CA LEU A 654 33.69 1.47 9.26
C LEU A 654 33.36 0.61 10.49
N PHE A 655 33.05 1.25 11.63
CA PHE A 655 32.55 0.53 12.79
C PHE A 655 31.14 -0.01 12.57
N ASP A 656 30.26 0.66 11.81
CA ASP A 656 28.93 0.11 11.49
C ASP A 656 28.98 -1.16 10.59
N THR A 657 30.08 -1.38 9.84
CA THR A 657 30.26 -2.65 9.12
C THR A 657 30.69 -3.82 10.01
N ILE A 658 31.06 -3.57 11.28
CA ILE A 658 31.56 -4.62 12.20
C ILE A 658 30.79 -4.66 13.54
N SER A 659 30.25 -3.54 14.04
CA SER A 659 29.36 -3.49 15.20
C SER A 659 27.93 -3.28 14.72
N VAL A 660 27.21 -4.39 14.62
CA VAL A 660 25.77 -4.43 14.34
C VAL A 660 25.05 -3.60 15.40
N HIS A 661 24.17 -2.68 15.00
CA HIS A 661 23.38 -1.90 15.96
C HIS A 661 22.61 -2.85 16.90
N PRO A 662 22.41 -2.56 18.21
CA PRO A 662 21.75 -3.48 19.17
C PRO A 662 20.34 -3.95 18.76
N ARG A 663 19.72 -3.30 17.78
CA ARG A 663 18.46 -3.70 17.16
C ARG A 663 18.60 -4.99 16.34
N ASP A 664 19.73 -5.13 15.67
CA ASP A 664 20.03 -6.16 14.67
C ASP A 664 21.01 -7.21 15.21
N MET A 665 21.54 -7.00 16.43
CA MET A 665 22.34 -7.99 17.15
C MET A 665 21.50 -9.22 17.55
N ASN A 666 22.11 -10.40 17.47
CA ASN A 666 21.51 -11.66 17.94
C ASN A 666 21.56 -11.76 19.49
N TYR A 667 20.96 -12.82 20.05
CA TYR A 667 20.93 -13.04 21.50
C TYR A 667 22.34 -13.07 22.13
N ASP A 668 23.27 -13.81 21.52
CA ASP A 668 24.61 -14.02 22.07
C ASP A 668 25.45 -12.73 22.01
N GLU A 669 25.32 -11.97 20.92
CA GLU A 669 25.95 -10.66 20.74
C GLU A 669 25.42 -9.63 21.75
N LEU A 670 24.13 -9.63 22.05
CA LEU A 670 23.54 -8.73 23.04
C LEU A 670 23.92 -9.09 24.48
N GLU A 671 24.09 -10.38 24.80
CA GLU A 671 24.63 -10.81 26.10
C GLU A 671 26.09 -10.38 26.25
N CYS A 672 26.93 -10.61 25.22
CA CYS A 672 28.31 -10.12 25.22
C CYS A 672 28.37 -8.59 25.38
N HIS A 673 27.54 -7.86 24.64
CA HIS A 673 27.46 -6.40 24.71
C HIS A 673 26.93 -5.91 26.07
N LEU A 674 26.00 -6.63 26.71
CA LEU A 674 25.55 -6.33 28.07
C LEU A 674 26.69 -6.49 29.08
N ILE A 675 27.47 -7.57 28.99
CA ILE A 675 28.63 -7.82 29.85
C ILE A 675 29.66 -6.70 29.68
N GLU A 676 29.95 -6.29 28.45
CA GLU A 676 30.86 -5.18 28.17
C GLU A 676 30.38 -3.85 28.76
N LEU A 677 29.09 -3.54 28.65
CA LEU A 677 28.52 -2.31 29.20
C LEU A 677 28.51 -2.32 30.73
N GLU A 678 28.22 -3.47 31.36
CA GLU A 678 28.28 -3.65 32.81
C GLU A 678 29.72 -3.46 33.32
N GLN A 679 30.72 -4.04 32.64
CA GLN A 679 32.14 -3.87 32.97
C GLN A 679 32.62 -2.41 32.81
N LYS A 680 32.19 -1.74 31.73
CA LYS A 680 32.55 -0.34 31.44
C LYS A 680 31.71 0.68 32.24
N LYS A 681 30.77 0.23 33.08
CA LYS A 681 29.80 1.06 33.83
C LYS A 681 29.03 2.06 32.94
N LEU A 682 28.71 1.64 31.72
CA LEU A 682 27.96 2.43 30.74
C LEU A 682 26.46 2.16 30.85
N ASN A 683 25.66 2.89 30.07
CA ASN A 683 24.20 2.76 30.12
C ASN A 683 23.72 1.42 29.54
N THR A 684 23.22 0.54 30.40
CA THR A 684 22.71 -0.81 30.04
C THR A 684 21.22 -0.84 29.68
N ARG A 685 20.48 0.26 29.88
CA ARG A 685 19.01 0.27 29.84
C ARG A 685 18.43 -0.17 28.49
N GLY A 686 19.02 0.31 27.39
CA GLY A 686 18.56 -0.01 26.04
C GLY A 686 18.75 -1.48 25.67
N VAL A 687 19.88 -2.06 26.06
CA VAL A 687 20.27 -3.46 25.81
C VAL A 687 19.43 -4.39 26.66
N LEU A 688 19.26 -4.09 27.94
CA LEU A 688 18.40 -4.88 28.86
C LEU A 688 16.97 -4.99 28.34
N ARG A 689 16.38 -3.88 27.87
CA ARG A 689 15.03 -3.88 27.28
C ARG A 689 14.94 -4.76 26.04
N ARG A 690 15.92 -4.68 25.14
CA ARG A 690 15.93 -5.46 23.89
C ARG A 690 16.16 -6.94 24.15
N LEU A 691 17.12 -7.27 25.01
CA LEU A 691 17.45 -8.63 25.40
C LEU A 691 16.25 -9.30 26.07
N LEU A 692 15.53 -8.60 26.95
CA LEU A 692 14.29 -9.10 27.55
C LEU A 692 13.25 -9.46 26.48
N GLN A 693 12.99 -8.58 25.50
CA GLN A 693 12.03 -8.84 24.43
C GLN A 693 12.46 -10.02 23.54
N LEU A 694 13.75 -10.17 23.28
CA LEU A 694 14.30 -11.30 22.52
C LEU A 694 14.18 -12.61 23.29
N CYS A 695 14.48 -12.62 24.59
CA CYS A 695 14.31 -13.80 25.45
C CYS A 695 12.87 -14.30 25.46
N VAL A 696 11.89 -13.39 25.50
CA VAL A 696 10.47 -13.77 25.42
C VAL A 696 10.15 -14.37 24.06
N ARG A 697 10.61 -13.77 22.97
CA ARG A 697 10.38 -14.26 21.61
C ARG A 697 11.03 -15.62 21.33
N GLU A 698 12.21 -15.88 21.90
CA GLU A 698 12.93 -17.16 21.78
C GLU A 698 12.51 -18.19 22.86
N ALA A 699 11.44 -17.92 23.62
CA ALA A 699 10.92 -18.80 24.67
C ALA A 699 11.92 -19.12 25.81
N ARG A 700 12.89 -18.25 26.07
CA ARG A 700 13.87 -18.36 27.18
C ARG A 700 13.32 -17.72 28.47
N TYR A 701 12.22 -18.26 28.99
CA TYR A 701 11.44 -17.60 30.06
C TYR A 701 12.18 -17.42 31.39
N LYS A 702 13.00 -18.39 31.80
CA LYS A 702 13.79 -18.31 33.04
C LYS A 702 14.74 -17.11 33.02
N ARG A 703 15.49 -16.95 31.92
CA ARG A 703 16.40 -15.82 31.71
C ARG A 703 15.66 -14.48 31.59
N ALA A 704 14.48 -14.48 30.97
CA ALA A 704 13.65 -13.28 30.87
C ALA A 704 13.22 -12.74 32.26
N LEU A 705 12.92 -13.63 33.22
CA LEU A 705 12.60 -13.22 34.59
C LEU A 705 13.80 -12.57 35.31
N GLU A 706 15.00 -13.13 35.14
CA GLU A 706 16.24 -12.53 35.67
C GLU A 706 16.50 -11.14 35.07
N LEU A 707 16.35 -11.01 33.74
CA LEU A 707 16.53 -9.73 33.05
C LEU A 707 15.49 -8.70 33.46
N LYS A 708 14.26 -9.12 33.78
CA LYS A 708 13.24 -8.23 34.33
C LYS A 708 13.66 -7.68 35.70
N GLN A 709 14.19 -8.51 36.59
CA GLN A 709 14.74 -8.03 37.87
C GLN A 709 15.88 -7.03 37.66
N LYS A 710 16.79 -7.31 36.72
CA LYS A 710 17.85 -6.35 36.33
C LYS A 710 17.29 -5.04 35.76
N CYS A 711 16.24 -5.09 34.94
CA CYS A 711 15.57 -3.90 34.42
C CYS A 711 14.96 -3.04 35.53
N ASP A 712 14.36 -3.68 36.55
CA ASP A 712 13.75 -2.99 37.68
C ASP A 712 14.82 -2.34 38.58
N GLN A 713 15.95 -3.02 38.81
CA GLN A 713 17.12 -2.46 39.50
C GLN A 713 17.72 -1.26 38.75
N ALA A 714 17.81 -1.35 37.41
CA ALA A 714 18.34 -0.29 36.55
C ALA A 714 17.34 0.85 36.27
N LYS A 715 16.11 0.75 36.80
CA LYS A 715 14.98 1.68 36.60
C LYS A 715 14.76 1.99 35.11
N VAL A 716 14.63 0.95 34.30
CA VAL A 716 14.37 1.07 32.85
C VAL A 716 12.92 1.53 32.62
N ASP A 717 12.73 2.52 31.75
CA ASP A 717 11.40 2.99 31.36
C ASP A 717 10.61 1.88 30.64
N GLN A 718 9.42 1.58 31.16
CA GLN A 718 8.57 0.51 30.65
C GLN A 718 7.80 0.99 29.42
N SER A 719 8.30 0.66 28.23
CA SER A 719 7.59 0.94 26.97
C SER A 719 6.38 0.03 26.78
N SER A 720 5.42 0.46 25.96
CA SER A 720 4.25 -0.34 25.58
C SER A 720 4.62 -1.73 25.04
N GLY A 721 5.66 -1.81 24.19
CA GLY A 721 6.18 -3.07 23.67
C GLY A 721 6.87 -3.95 24.72
N MET A 722 7.48 -3.37 25.75
CA MET A 722 8.07 -4.13 26.86
C MET A 722 6.97 -4.72 27.75
N LEU A 723 5.94 -3.92 28.08
CA LEU A 723 4.78 -4.39 28.83
C LEU A 723 4.00 -5.48 28.08
N ALA A 724 3.84 -5.37 26.76
CA ALA A 724 3.22 -6.41 25.94
C ALA A 724 4.01 -7.74 25.97
N SER A 725 5.35 -7.69 25.91
CA SER A 725 6.19 -8.88 26.06
C SER A 725 6.16 -9.45 27.49
N LEU A 726 5.95 -8.62 28.51
CA LEU A 726 5.80 -9.09 29.89
C LEU A 726 4.46 -9.82 30.11
N VAL A 727 3.38 -9.36 29.48
CA VAL A 727 2.09 -10.10 29.48
C VAL A 727 2.28 -11.50 28.89
N GLU A 728 3.01 -11.61 27.77
CA GLU A 728 3.33 -12.89 27.14
C GLU A 728 4.21 -13.76 28.06
N LEU A 729 5.25 -13.19 28.65
CA LEU A 729 6.13 -13.89 29.60
C LEU A 729 5.35 -14.48 30.78
N TYR A 730 4.54 -13.67 31.47
CA TYR A 730 3.79 -14.15 32.64
C TYR A 730 2.71 -15.16 32.25
N THR A 731 2.11 -15.01 31.06
CA THR A 731 1.17 -16.01 30.53
C THR A 731 1.85 -17.36 30.30
N LYS A 732 3.09 -17.38 29.79
CA LYS A 732 3.84 -18.63 29.55
C LYS A 732 4.49 -19.22 30.81
N VAL A 733 4.71 -18.40 31.84
CA VAL A 733 5.24 -18.82 33.15
C VAL A 733 4.13 -19.32 34.09
N ASP A 734 2.86 -19.33 33.64
CA ASP A 734 1.69 -19.79 34.41
C ASP A 734 1.37 -18.88 35.62
N ASP A 735 1.55 -17.56 35.48
CA ASP A 735 1.25 -16.54 36.51
C ASP A 735 0.13 -15.58 36.04
N PRO A 736 -1.16 -15.92 36.28
CA PRO A 736 -2.28 -15.15 35.77
C PRO A 736 -2.46 -13.78 36.46
N GLU A 737 -2.05 -13.66 37.72
CA GLU A 737 -2.19 -12.41 38.49
C GLU A 737 -1.25 -11.32 37.96
N ARG A 738 0.03 -11.66 37.76
CA ARG A 738 1.02 -10.68 37.25
C ARG A 738 0.74 -10.31 35.81
N ALA A 739 0.31 -11.26 34.98
CA ALA A 739 -0.14 -10.99 33.62
C ALA A 739 -1.31 -9.99 33.60
N GLY A 740 -2.31 -10.20 34.46
CA GLY A 740 -3.48 -9.30 34.59
C GLY A 740 -3.10 -7.89 35.04
N ARG A 741 -2.28 -7.76 36.10
CA ARG A 741 -1.80 -6.45 36.57
C ARG A 741 -1.00 -5.70 35.49
N THR A 742 -0.15 -6.41 34.75
CA THR A 742 0.65 -5.82 33.66
C THR A 742 -0.24 -5.37 32.50
N LEU A 743 -1.29 -6.13 32.18
CA LEU A 743 -2.26 -5.78 31.14
C LEU A 743 -3.09 -4.53 31.53
N GLU A 744 -3.54 -4.44 32.78
CA GLU A 744 -4.20 -3.24 33.29
C GLU A 744 -3.28 -2.02 33.29
N GLN A 745 -2.00 -2.20 33.69
CA GLN A 745 -1.00 -1.15 33.66
C GLN A 745 -0.79 -0.63 32.24
N LEU A 746 -0.68 -1.53 31.26
CA LEU A 746 -0.53 -1.18 29.85
C LEU A 746 -1.73 -0.38 29.35
N ARG A 747 -2.96 -0.75 29.71
CA ARG A 747 -4.18 -0.03 29.32
C ARG A 747 -4.26 1.37 29.96
N LYS A 748 -3.86 1.51 31.23
CA LYS A 748 -3.85 2.80 31.94
C LYS A 748 -2.79 3.77 31.39
N GLN A 749 -1.58 3.27 31.10
CA GLN A 749 -0.46 4.10 30.64
C GLN A 749 -0.51 4.38 29.14
N PHE A 750 -1.03 3.46 28.33
CA PHE A 750 -1.02 3.54 26.87
C PHE A 750 -2.38 3.15 26.26
N PRO A 751 -3.43 3.98 26.41
CA PRO A 751 -4.79 3.65 25.93
C PRO A 751 -4.90 3.53 24.40
N GLY A 752 -3.99 4.13 23.64
CA GLY A 752 -3.93 4.01 22.18
C GLY A 752 -3.10 2.82 21.66
N PHE A 753 -2.47 2.04 22.55
CA PHE A 753 -1.67 0.87 22.16
C PHE A 753 -2.53 -0.38 22.09
N VAL A 754 -2.65 -0.95 20.91
CA VAL A 754 -3.44 -2.16 20.67
C VAL A 754 -2.56 -3.39 20.91
N VAL A 755 -2.90 -4.19 21.92
CA VAL A 755 -2.22 -5.47 22.19
C VAL A 755 -2.59 -6.50 21.12
N ASP A 756 -1.59 -7.27 20.70
CA ASP A 756 -1.75 -8.35 19.73
C ASP A 756 -2.79 -9.39 20.20
N GLU A 757 -3.63 -9.84 19.27
CA GLU A 757 -4.76 -10.74 19.55
C GLU A 757 -4.33 -12.07 20.14
N HIS A 758 -3.23 -12.66 19.65
CA HIS A 758 -2.72 -13.94 20.12
C HIS A 758 -2.28 -13.92 21.58
N LYS A 759 -1.75 -12.79 22.08
CA LYS A 759 -1.35 -12.63 23.50
C LYS A 759 -2.56 -12.59 24.43
N ILE A 760 -3.62 -11.92 23.98
CA ILE A 760 -4.88 -11.84 24.74
C ILE A 760 -5.60 -13.20 24.75
N LEU A 761 -5.60 -13.91 23.62
CA LEU A 761 -6.17 -15.26 23.52
C LEU A 761 -5.40 -16.27 24.38
N ASP A 762 -4.05 -16.20 24.40
CA ASP A 762 -3.23 -17.04 25.27
C ASP A 762 -3.49 -16.76 26.75
N TYR A 763 -3.65 -15.48 27.13
CA TYR A 763 -3.98 -15.12 28.51
C TYR A 763 -5.40 -15.57 28.88
N ALA A 764 -6.37 -15.45 27.98
CA ALA A 764 -7.71 -15.98 28.18
C ALA A 764 -7.71 -17.51 28.35
N ALA A 765 -6.89 -18.23 27.57
CA ALA A 765 -6.74 -19.68 27.68
C ALA A 765 -6.15 -20.10 29.03
N LEU A 766 -5.23 -19.29 29.58
CA LEU A 766 -4.68 -19.46 30.92
C LEU A 766 -5.71 -19.23 32.03
N LEU A 767 -6.52 -18.18 31.91
CA LEU A 767 -7.60 -17.91 32.88
C LEU A 767 -8.60 -19.07 32.94
N VAL A 768 -8.92 -19.67 31.80
CA VAL A 768 -9.79 -20.86 31.75
C VAL A 768 -9.16 -22.06 32.43
N SER A 769 -7.87 -22.34 32.22
CA SER A 769 -7.19 -23.47 32.90
C SER A 769 -7.13 -23.30 34.42
N HIS A 770 -7.10 -22.05 34.92
CA HIS A 770 -7.20 -21.72 36.35
C HIS A 770 -8.65 -21.59 36.86
N GLY A 771 -9.64 -21.93 36.04
CA GLY A 771 -11.05 -21.99 36.41
C GLY A 771 -11.77 -20.64 36.47
N GLN A 772 -11.30 -19.64 35.72
CA GLN A 772 -11.91 -18.31 35.60
C GLN A 772 -12.42 -18.03 34.18
N PRO A 773 -13.45 -18.76 33.67
CA PRO A 773 -13.98 -18.56 32.32
C PRO A 773 -14.68 -17.21 32.14
N ASP A 774 -15.30 -16.67 33.19
CA ASP A 774 -15.93 -15.35 33.15
C ASP A 774 -14.88 -14.22 33.06
N GLY A 775 -13.73 -14.41 33.71
CA GLY A 775 -12.56 -13.54 33.56
C GLY A 775 -12.05 -13.53 32.13
N ALA A 776 -11.93 -14.70 31.50
CA ALA A 776 -11.56 -14.83 30.10
C ALA A 776 -12.54 -14.11 29.17
N ARG A 777 -13.86 -14.28 29.37
CA ARG A 777 -14.90 -13.58 28.59
C ARG A 777 -14.81 -12.07 28.72
N LYS A 778 -14.57 -11.57 29.94
CA LYS A 778 -14.40 -10.12 30.20
C LYS A 778 -13.22 -9.55 29.42
N VAL A 779 -12.05 -10.18 29.50
CA VAL A 779 -10.83 -9.70 28.83
C VAL A 779 -10.99 -9.68 27.31
N LEU A 780 -11.65 -10.69 26.73
CA LEU A 780 -11.92 -10.78 25.29
C LEU A 780 -12.90 -9.70 24.82
N ARG A 781 -13.99 -9.46 25.57
CA ARG A 781 -14.96 -8.39 25.27
C ARG A 781 -14.31 -7.01 25.32
N GLU A 782 -13.48 -6.77 26.34
CA GLU A 782 -12.76 -5.51 26.49
C GLU A 782 -11.81 -5.27 25.31
N ARG A 783 -11.10 -6.30 24.82
CA ARG A 783 -10.23 -6.15 23.65
C ARG A 783 -11.02 -5.92 22.35
N ALA A 784 -12.15 -6.58 22.16
CA ALA A 784 -13.00 -6.41 20.98
C ALA A 784 -13.62 -4.99 20.92
N THR A 785 -13.94 -4.41 22.07
CA THR A 785 -14.53 -3.06 22.18
C THR A 785 -13.50 -1.92 22.17
N SER A 786 -12.21 -2.19 22.46
CA SER A 786 -11.16 -1.17 22.63
C SER A 786 -10.58 -0.56 21.33
N GLY A 787 -11.24 -0.72 20.17
CA GLY A 787 -10.85 -0.08 18.91
C GLY A 787 -9.66 -0.74 18.19
N GLY A 788 -9.82 -0.97 16.88
CA GLY A 788 -8.86 -1.65 16.00
C GLY A 788 -9.50 -2.86 15.30
N LYS A 789 -9.29 -3.00 13.98
CA LYS A 789 -9.82 -4.15 13.22
C LYS A 789 -9.30 -5.46 13.82
N LEU A 790 -10.20 -6.37 14.17
CA LEU A 790 -9.85 -7.74 14.53
C LEU A 790 -9.38 -8.46 13.26
N ARG A 791 -8.12 -8.88 13.22
CA ARG A 791 -7.50 -9.53 12.06
C ARG A 791 -7.79 -11.03 11.98
N GLY A 792 -8.40 -11.59 13.03
CA GLY A 792 -8.64 -13.03 13.18
C GLY A 792 -9.44 -13.70 12.05
N ILE A 793 -10.26 -12.96 11.30
CA ILE A 793 -11.05 -13.52 10.18
C ILE A 793 -10.24 -13.59 8.87
N GLU A 794 -9.33 -12.65 8.61
CA GLU A 794 -8.67 -12.50 7.29
C GLU A 794 -7.37 -13.33 7.17
N ASP A 795 -6.59 -13.47 8.27
CA ASP A 795 -5.22 -14.02 8.20
C ASP A 795 -5.06 -15.46 8.75
N GLY A 796 -6.09 -16.04 9.38
CA GLY A 796 -6.05 -17.40 9.96
C GLY A 796 -5.03 -17.62 11.10
N SER A 797 -4.20 -16.64 11.42
CA SER A 797 -3.07 -16.73 12.35
C SER A 797 -3.46 -16.96 13.81
N THR A 798 -4.69 -16.58 14.20
CA THR A 798 -5.22 -16.74 15.57
C THR A 798 -5.96 -18.07 15.79
N SER A 799 -6.20 -18.85 14.73
CA SER A 799 -7.01 -20.08 14.80
C SER A 799 -6.46 -21.10 15.79
N LYS A 800 -5.13 -21.26 15.86
CA LYS A 800 -4.47 -22.15 16.83
C LYS A 800 -4.68 -21.72 18.28
N ASN A 801 -4.61 -20.42 18.56
CA ASN A 801 -4.81 -19.87 19.91
C ASN A 801 -6.27 -20.00 20.33
N VAL A 802 -7.21 -19.76 19.41
CA VAL A 802 -8.65 -19.99 19.64
C VAL A 802 -8.92 -21.48 19.90
N TRP A 803 -8.30 -22.38 19.12
CA TRP A 803 -8.41 -23.82 19.34
C TRP A 803 -7.86 -24.24 20.71
N ASN A 804 -6.73 -23.68 21.16
CA ASN A 804 -6.17 -23.92 22.50
C ASN A 804 -7.14 -23.42 23.60
N LEU A 805 -7.70 -22.22 23.46
CA LEU A 805 -8.68 -21.67 24.39
C LEU A 805 -9.92 -22.57 24.52
N LEU A 806 -10.47 -23.02 23.38
CA LEU A 806 -11.62 -23.92 23.35
C LEU A 806 -11.29 -25.30 23.91
N THR A 807 -10.07 -25.81 23.67
CA THR A 807 -9.61 -27.09 24.23
C THR A 807 -9.47 -27.02 25.75
N ASN A 808 -8.89 -25.94 26.27
CA ASN A 808 -8.83 -25.70 27.72
C ASN A 808 -10.23 -25.54 28.32
N THR A 809 -11.16 -24.90 27.59
CA THR A 809 -12.56 -24.76 27.99
C THR A 809 -13.26 -26.12 28.05
N ALA A 810 -13.05 -26.97 27.05
CA ALA A 810 -13.60 -28.30 26.99
C ALA A 810 -13.06 -29.21 28.11
N GLN A 811 -11.76 -29.15 28.40
CA GLN A 811 -11.14 -29.89 29.51
C GLN A 811 -11.65 -29.42 30.86
N TRP A 812 -11.74 -28.10 31.08
CA TRP A 812 -12.28 -27.54 32.31
C TRP A 812 -13.77 -27.90 32.48
N ALA A 813 -14.58 -27.75 31.44
CA ALA A 813 -16.00 -28.07 31.49
C ALA A 813 -16.23 -29.57 31.77
N ALA A 814 -15.41 -30.45 31.18
CA ALA A 814 -15.47 -31.88 31.43
C ALA A 814 -15.07 -32.29 32.86
N THR A 815 -14.24 -31.51 33.56
CA THR A 815 -13.93 -31.78 34.99
C THR A 815 -15.03 -31.31 35.94
N GLN A 816 -15.98 -30.46 35.47
CA GLN A 816 -17.11 -29.98 36.26
C GLN A 816 -18.35 -30.90 36.21
N THR A 817 -18.25 -32.09 35.61
CA THR A 817 -19.37 -32.95 35.22
C THR A 817 -20.06 -33.67 36.40
N SER A 818 -20.69 -32.91 37.30
CA SER A 818 -21.79 -33.38 38.16
C SER A 818 -23.18 -32.96 37.63
N LYS A 819 -23.24 -32.32 36.46
CA LYS A 819 -24.48 -31.82 35.83
C LYS A 819 -24.87 -32.61 34.57
N PRO A 820 -26.18 -32.81 34.32
CA PRO A 820 -26.67 -33.44 33.09
C PRO A 820 -26.28 -32.64 31.85
N ALA A 821 -26.18 -33.31 30.70
CA ALA A 821 -25.82 -32.72 29.41
C ALA A 821 -26.72 -31.52 29.08
N THR A 822 -26.19 -30.29 29.20
CA THR A 822 -26.86 -29.07 28.74
C THR A 822 -26.45 -28.78 27.29
N THR A 823 -27.44 -28.54 26.43
CA THR A 823 -27.26 -28.02 25.07
C THR A 823 -27.74 -26.56 25.03
N PRO A 824 -26.93 -25.57 24.60
CA PRO A 824 -25.52 -25.67 24.16
C PRO A 824 -24.54 -25.88 25.33
N ASN A 825 -23.49 -26.67 25.11
CA ASN A 825 -22.43 -26.91 26.08
C ASN A 825 -21.53 -25.68 26.31
N THR A 826 -20.66 -25.74 27.31
CA THR A 826 -19.89 -24.56 27.76
C THR A 826 -18.91 -24.09 26.67
N THR A 827 -18.30 -25.04 25.96
CA THR A 827 -17.37 -24.75 24.85
C THR A 827 -18.10 -24.16 23.64
N GLN A 828 -19.31 -24.61 23.33
CA GLN A 828 -20.17 -24.05 22.28
C GLN A 828 -20.56 -22.61 22.61
N GLN A 829 -20.94 -22.33 23.87
CA GLN A 829 -21.22 -20.96 24.31
C GLN A 829 -19.98 -20.05 24.21
N MET A 830 -18.79 -20.57 24.49
CA MET A 830 -17.54 -19.82 24.32
C MET A 830 -17.22 -19.58 22.83
N LEU A 831 -17.44 -20.58 21.97
CA LEU A 831 -17.25 -20.46 20.52
C LEU A 831 -18.22 -19.44 19.91
N ASP A 832 -19.51 -19.51 20.26
CA ASP A 832 -20.51 -18.57 19.78
C ASP A 832 -20.18 -17.14 20.22
N PHE A 833 -19.73 -16.96 21.46
CA PHE A 833 -19.24 -15.68 21.96
C PHE A 833 -18.02 -15.15 21.18
N LEU A 834 -17.08 -16.00 20.80
CA LEU A 834 -15.92 -15.59 19.99
C LEU A 834 -16.30 -15.22 18.55
N VAL A 835 -17.30 -15.89 17.98
CA VAL A 835 -17.86 -15.58 16.66
C VAL A 835 -18.60 -14.24 16.69
N GLU A 836 -19.43 -13.98 17.70
CA GLU A 836 -20.12 -12.70 17.91
C GLU A 836 -19.14 -11.53 18.02
N LEU A 837 -18.02 -11.74 18.70
CA LEU A 837 -16.97 -10.73 18.84
C LEU A 837 -16.10 -10.57 17.59
N GLY A 838 -16.20 -11.44 16.58
CA GLY A 838 -15.43 -11.36 15.34
C GLY A 838 -14.01 -11.92 15.42
N TYR A 839 -13.71 -12.82 16.38
CA TYR A 839 -12.39 -13.45 16.50
C TYR A 839 -12.17 -14.61 15.52
N CYS A 840 -13.23 -15.33 15.16
CA CYS A 840 -13.17 -16.50 14.29
C CYS A 840 -14.50 -16.76 13.58
N ALA A 841 -14.46 -17.58 12.53
CA ALA A 841 -15.65 -18.17 11.91
C ALA A 841 -15.78 -19.66 12.29
N TYR A 842 -16.96 -20.25 12.09
CA TYR A 842 -17.15 -21.68 12.34
C TYR A 842 -16.32 -22.53 11.36
N ASP A 843 -15.32 -23.23 11.89
CA ASP A 843 -14.47 -24.17 11.16
C ASP A 843 -14.52 -25.57 11.81
N ASN A 844 -14.29 -26.62 11.02
CA ASN A 844 -14.23 -28.01 11.49
C ASN A 844 -13.22 -28.19 12.63
N ALA A 845 -12.09 -27.48 12.59
CA ALA A 845 -11.08 -27.51 13.63
C ALA A 845 -11.58 -26.93 14.96
N LEU A 846 -12.33 -25.82 14.92
CA LEU A 846 -12.85 -25.12 16.11
C LEU A 846 -14.13 -25.75 16.67
N LEU A 847 -14.91 -26.41 15.82
CA LEU A 847 -16.06 -27.22 16.23
C LEU A 847 -15.62 -28.57 16.85
N GLY A 848 -14.37 -29.00 16.63
CA GLY A 848 -13.81 -30.20 17.23
C GLY A 848 -13.80 -30.18 18.77
N PRO A 849 -13.24 -29.15 19.43
CA PRO A 849 -13.28 -28.99 20.88
C PRO A 849 -14.69 -29.05 21.49
N VAL A 850 -15.72 -28.55 20.78
CA VAL A 850 -17.11 -28.61 21.23
C VAL A 850 -17.58 -30.06 21.41
N LEU A 851 -17.30 -30.91 20.44
CA LEU A 851 -17.59 -32.34 20.55
C LEU A 851 -16.68 -33.03 21.57
N ARG A 852 -15.44 -32.56 21.70
CA ARG A 852 -14.46 -33.12 22.62
C ARG A 852 -14.84 -32.92 24.09
N GLU A 853 -15.57 -31.86 24.44
CA GLU A 853 -16.18 -31.69 25.77
C GLU A 853 -17.05 -32.90 26.15
N TYR A 854 -17.98 -33.30 25.27
CA TYR A 854 -18.86 -34.46 25.51
C TYR A 854 -18.09 -35.78 25.57
N LEU A 855 -17.07 -35.94 24.72
CA LEU A 855 -16.23 -37.14 24.71
C LEU A 855 -15.38 -37.27 25.99
N LEU A 856 -14.79 -36.16 26.47
CA LEU A 856 -14.02 -36.12 27.71
C LEU A 856 -14.92 -36.34 28.95
N ALA A 857 -16.17 -35.89 28.88
CA ALA A 857 -17.19 -36.15 29.90
C ALA A 857 -17.76 -37.59 29.86
N GLY A 858 -17.31 -38.44 28.93
CA GLY A 858 -17.79 -39.81 28.76
C GLY A 858 -19.17 -39.95 28.10
N GLN A 859 -19.81 -38.84 27.71
CA GLN A 859 -21.17 -38.78 27.16
C GLN A 859 -21.18 -39.03 25.64
N LYS A 860 -20.83 -40.25 25.24
CA LYS A 860 -20.67 -40.64 23.82
C LYS A 860 -21.94 -40.44 22.99
N ARG A 861 -23.12 -40.69 23.58
CA ARG A 861 -24.42 -40.52 22.92
C ARG A 861 -24.71 -39.05 22.59
N ALA A 862 -24.48 -38.16 23.56
CA ALA A 862 -24.66 -36.72 23.39
C ALA A 862 -23.70 -36.15 22.32
N ALA A 863 -22.46 -36.65 22.27
CA ALA A 863 -21.50 -36.25 21.23
C ALA A 863 -21.98 -36.57 19.81
N ILE A 864 -22.64 -37.72 19.59
CA ILE A 864 -23.16 -38.10 18.28
C ILE A 864 -24.35 -37.23 17.88
N GLU A 865 -25.29 -37.00 18.80
CA GLU A 865 -26.45 -36.13 18.53
C GLU A 865 -26.01 -34.68 18.24
N GLU A 866 -25.01 -34.18 18.97
CA GLU A 866 -24.44 -32.87 18.68
C GLU A 866 -23.69 -32.84 17.34
N PHE A 867 -22.97 -33.91 16.97
CA PHE A 867 -22.38 -34.04 15.65
C PHE A 867 -23.43 -33.99 14.55
N LYS A 868 -24.56 -34.69 14.71
CA LYS A 868 -25.69 -34.65 13.76
C LYS A 868 -26.24 -33.23 13.64
N ARG A 869 -26.44 -32.53 14.76
CA ARG A 869 -26.90 -31.13 14.78
C ARG A 869 -25.93 -30.19 14.04
N ILE A 870 -24.63 -30.30 14.30
CA ILE A 870 -23.61 -29.49 13.61
C ILE A 870 -23.58 -29.82 12.11
N ALA A 871 -23.71 -31.09 11.74
CA ALA A 871 -23.74 -31.53 10.35
C ALA A 871 -24.98 -31.01 9.59
N THR A 872 -26.15 -30.98 10.22
CA THR A 872 -27.40 -30.47 9.58
C THR A 872 -27.45 -28.95 9.54
N GLU A 873 -27.14 -28.27 10.64
CA GLU A 873 -27.23 -26.79 10.73
C GLU A 873 -26.10 -26.10 9.98
N LYS A 874 -24.85 -26.58 10.11
CA LYS A 874 -23.65 -25.88 9.63
C LYS A 874 -23.00 -26.55 8.41
N ARG A 875 -23.48 -27.71 7.95
CA ARG A 875 -22.87 -28.52 6.86
C ARG A 875 -21.37 -28.79 7.07
N ARG A 876 -20.98 -29.05 8.31
CA ARG A 876 -19.59 -29.30 8.76
C ARG A 876 -19.51 -30.62 9.51
N THR A 877 -18.39 -31.33 9.42
CA THR A 877 -18.21 -32.68 10.01
C THR A 877 -16.97 -32.76 10.92
N PRO A 878 -16.96 -32.06 12.06
CA PRO A 878 -15.85 -32.09 13.02
C PRO A 878 -15.65 -33.49 13.63
N LEU A 879 -14.39 -33.89 13.86
CA LEU A 879 -14.02 -35.19 14.46
C LEU A 879 -14.63 -36.45 13.80
N GLN A 880 -15.00 -36.38 12.52
CA GLN A 880 -15.68 -37.47 11.82
C GLN A 880 -14.92 -38.82 11.88
N LEU A 881 -13.59 -38.81 11.77
CA LEU A 881 -12.79 -40.04 11.82
C LEU A 881 -12.86 -40.69 13.22
N GLU A 882 -12.72 -39.90 14.28
CA GLU A 882 -12.74 -40.38 15.66
C GLU A 882 -14.12 -40.93 16.05
N LEU A 883 -15.21 -40.27 15.63
CA LEU A 883 -16.58 -40.73 15.89
C LEU A 883 -16.93 -41.99 15.10
N ILE A 884 -16.56 -42.07 13.82
CA ILE A 884 -16.80 -43.27 13.00
C ILE A 884 -15.96 -44.44 13.53
N THR A 885 -14.69 -44.24 13.88
CA THR A 885 -13.86 -45.27 14.50
C THR A 885 -14.47 -45.76 15.82
N MET A 886 -14.91 -44.86 16.69
CA MET A 886 -15.57 -45.22 17.95
C MET A 886 -16.83 -46.06 17.73
N LEU A 887 -17.66 -45.70 16.74
CA LEU A 887 -18.84 -46.48 16.38
C LEU A 887 -18.49 -47.84 15.78
N VAL A 888 -17.46 -47.93 14.95
CA VAL A 888 -16.96 -49.19 14.36
C VAL A 888 -16.46 -50.13 15.46
N GLU A 889 -15.64 -49.64 16.40
CA GLU A 889 -15.15 -50.42 17.54
C GLU A 889 -16.32 -50.95 18.41
N ARG A 890 -17.35 -50.12 18.60
CA ARG A 890 -18.58 -50.50 19.32
C ARG A 890 -19.40 -51.54 18.58
N THR A 891 -19.51 -51.46 17.24
CA THR A 891 -20.19 -52.49 16.45
C THR A 891 -19.49 -53.85 16.50
N ASN A 892 -18.16 -53.85 16.67
CA ASN A 892 -17.34 -55.06 16.73
C ASN A 892 -17.13 -55.59 18.17
N GLY A 893 -17.68 -54.93 19.19
CA GLY A 893 -17.69 -55.41 20.58
C GLY A 893 -16.39 -55.21 21.37
N ALA A 894 -15.49 -54.33 20.93
CA ALA A 894 -14.12 -54.24 21.46
C ALA A 894 -13.96 -53.39 22.75
N ALA A 895 -15.02 -52.77 23.29
CA ALA A 895 -14.92 -51.93 24.49
C ALA A 895 -16.13 -52.11 25.42
N GLU A 896 -15.91 -52.68 26.60
CA GLU A 896 -16.98 -53.06 27.55
C GLU A 896 -17.64 -51.86 28.27
N ASP A 897 -17.06 -50.65 28.23
CA ASP A 897 -17.58 -49.50 28.99
C ASP A 897 -18.17 -48.40 28.10
N GLY A 898 -19.49 -48.37 27.92
CA GLY A 898 -20.15 -47.22 27.26
C GLY A 898 -21.66 -47.30 27.07
N ASP A 899 -22.29 -46.13 27.10
CA ASP A 899 -23.72 -45.79 26.98
C ASP A 899 -24.47 -46.27 25.71
N ILE A 900 -23.83 -47.03 24.82
CA ILE A 900 -24.37 -47.37 23.49
C ILE A 900 -24.26 -48.88 23.26
N SER A 901 -25.40 -49.52 22.99
CA SER A 901 -25.46 -50.96 22.66
C SER A 901 -24.90 -51.25 21.25
N PRO A 902 -24.36 -52.45 20.95
CA PRO A 902 -23.81 -52.77 19.63
C PRO A 902 -24.81 -52.65 18.48
N ALA A 903 -26.09 -52.93 18.75
CA ALA A 903 -27.18 -52.77 17.79
C ALA A 903 -27.46 -51.27 17.51
N GLU A 904 -27.50 -50.45 18.56
CA GLU A 904 -27.65 -49.00 18.43
C GLU A 904 -26.42 -48.38 17.74
N ALA A 905 -25.21 -48.83 18.03
CA ALA A 905 -23.99 -48.38 17.38
C ALA A 905 -24.05 -48.61 15.86
N LYS A 906 -24.62 -49.72 15.40
CA LYS A 906 -24.81 -50.02 13.97
C LYS A 906 -25.81 -49.06 13.31
N THR A 907 -26.91 -48.73 14.00
CA THR A 907 -27.88 -47.75 13.51
C THR A 907 -27.27 -46.35 13.42
N LEU A 908 -26.59 -45.91 14.49
CA LEU A 908 -25.94 -44.61 14.55
C LEU A 908 -24.78 -44.49 13.55
N LEU A 909 -24.04 -45.57 13.29
CA LEU A 909 -22.99 -45.61 12.27
C LEU A 909 -23.58 -45.40 10.88
N ASN A 910 -24.67 -46.09 10.53
CA ASN A 910 -25.33 -45.93 9.24
C ASN A 910 -25.88 -44.50 9.05
N GLU A 911 -26.54 -43.96 10.07
CA GLU A 911 -27.04 -42.57 10.05
C GLU A 911 -25.89 -41.56 9.87
N THR A 912 -24.79 -41.75 10.61
CA THR A 912 -23.61 -40.88 10.53
C THR A 912 -22.96 -40.95 9.16
N ILE A 913 -22.81 -42.15 8.58
CA ILE A 913 -22.26 -42.35 7.22
C ILE A 913 -23.15 -41.68 6.17
N GLN A 914 -24.48 -41.82 6.29
CA GLN A 914 -25.43 -41.18 5.36
C GLN A 914 -25.30 -39.66 5.41
N LEU A 915 -25.24 -39.08 6.61
CA LEU A 915 -25.07 -37.64 6.80
C LEU A 915 -23.72 -37.13 6.24
N VAL A 916 -22.61 -37.82 6.51
CA VAL A 916 -21.30 -37.45 5.98
C VAL A 916 -21.26 -37.59 4.45
N SER A 917 -21.89 -38.64 3.89
CA SER A 917 -22.02 -38.85 2.44
C SER A 917 -22.83 -37.75 1.74
N GLN A 918 -23.88 -37.23 2.38
CA GLN A 918 -24.64 -36.09 1.85
C GLN A 918 -23.80 -34.80 1.77
N ILE A 919 -22.83 -34.61 2.67
CA ILE A 919 -22.01 -33.39 2.75
C ILE A 919 -20.76 -33.48 1.86
N HIS A 920 -19.97 -34.56 1.96
CA HIS A 920 -18.65 -34.69 1.31
C HIS A 920 -18.66 -35.59 0.08
N GLY A 921 -19.79 -36.22 -0.23
CA GLY A 921 -19.95 -37.19 -1.30
C GLY A 921 -19.47 -38.60 -0.91
N PRO A 922 -19.91 -39.63 -1.66
CA PRO A 922 -19.67 -41.03 -1.31
C PRO A 922 -18.17 -41.39 -1.31
N VAL A 923 -17.37 -40.81 -2.21
CA VAL A 923 -15.93 -41.10 -2.35
C VAL A 923 -15.15 -40.73 -1.09
N ASN A 924 -15.36 -39.53 -0.56
CA ASN A 924 -14.62 -39.04 0.62
C ASN A 924 -15.07 -39.74 1.91
N THR A 925 -16.37 -40.05 2.01
CA THR A 925 -16.92 -40.84 3.11
C THR A 925 -16.36 -42.26 3.10
N ASN A 926 -16.29 -42.89 1.93
CA ASN A 926 -15.70 -44.23 1.78
C ASN A 926 -14.22 -44.24 2.15
N ASN A 927 -13.43 -43.23 1.74
CA ASN A 927 -12.04 -43.12 2.14
C ASN A 927 -11.88 -42.95 3.67
N THR A 928 -12.73 -42.13 4.30
CA THR A 928 -12.73 -41.94 5.76
C THR A 928 -13.13 -43.24 6.48
N LEU A 929 -14.09 -43.97 5.95
CA LEU A 929 -14.52 -45.27 6.47
C LEU A 929 -13.43 -46.33 6.33
N ILE A 930 -12.68 -46.36 5.22
CA ILE A 930 -11.53 -47.26 5.02
C ILE A 930 -10.48 -47.03 6.11
N VAL A 931 -10.14 -45.76 6.40
CA VAL A 931 -9.21 -45.42 7.47
C VAL A 931 -9.77 -45.79 8.85
N ALA A 932 -11.07 -45.56 9.10
CA ALA A 932 -11.71 -45.95 10.35
C ALA A 932 -11.74 -47.47 10.57
N LEU A 933 -12.01 -48.24 9.51
CA LEU A 933 -11.98 -49.71 9.52
C LEU A 933 -10.55 -50.26 9.69
N ALA A 934 -9.53 -49.56 9.21
CA ALA A 934 -8.14 -49.92 9.47
C ALA A 934 -7.77 -49.80 10.95
N ILE A 935 -8.29 -48.77 11.64
CA ILE A 935 -8.06 -48.54 13.07
C ILE A 935 -8.87 -49.51 13.94
N GLY A 936 -10.19 -49.58 13.76
CA GLY A 936 -11.11 -50.28 14.67
C GLY A 936 -11.92 -51.44 14.07
N GLY A 937 -11.75 -51.71 12.77
CA GLY A 937 -12.51 -52.72 12.03
C GLY A 937 -11.90 -54.13 12.08
N THR A 938 -12.49 -55.07 11.35
CA THR A 938 -11.88 -56.38 11.08
C THR A 938 -11.22 -56.42 9.70
N GLU A 939 -10.18 -57.24 9.51
CA GLU A 939 -9.50 -57.37 8.20
C GLU A 939 -10.47 -57.77 7.07
N ALA A 940 -11.47 -58.60 7.38
CA ALA A 940 -12.51 -59.00 6.42
C ALA A 940 -13.42 -57.83 6.00
N GLN A 941 -13.79 -56.93 6.92
CA GLN A 941 -14.59 -55.74 6.60
C GLN A 941 -13.80 -54.76 5.73
N LEU A 942 -12.53 -54.51 6.08
CA LEU A 942 -11.65 -53.61 5.34
C LEU A 942 -11.39 -54.14 3.91
N ARG A 943 -11.03 -55.43 3.78
CA ARG A 943 -10.76 -56.05 2.48
C ARG A 943 -12.00 -56.10 1.59
N ARG A 944 -13.18 -56.38 2.15
CA ARG A 944 -14.45 -56.34 1.40
C ARG A 944 -14.72 -54.95 0.82
N MET A 945 -14.39 -53.90 1.56
CA MET A 945 -14.58 -52.53 1.11
C MET A 945 -13.59 -52.11 0.03
N LEU A 946 -12.33 -52.55 0.12
CA LEU A 946 -11.29 -52.25 -0.86
C LEU A 946 -11.47 -52.97 -2.20
N ILE A 947 -12.08 -54.16 -2.21
CA ILE A 947 -12.34 -54.96 -3.43
C ILE A 947 -13.57 -54.45 -4.21
N ASN A 948 -14.50 -53.76 -3.55
CA ASN A 948 -15.77 -53.39 -4.18
C ASN A 948 -15.55 -52.40 -5.35
N PRO A 949 -15.88 -52.77 -6.62
CA PRO A 949 -15.63 -51.92 -7.78
C PRO A 949 -16.50 -50.65 -7.83
N GLU A 950 -17.59 -50.60 -7.08
CA GLU A 950 -18.46 -49.42 -6.97
C GLU A 950 -17.85 -48.32 -6.08
N VAL A 951 -16.87 -48.68 -5.25
CA VAL A 951 -16.21 -47.76 -4.33
C VAL A 951 -15.02 -47.13 -5.03
N ARG A 952 -15.15 -45.86 -5.40
CA ARG A 952 -13.99 -45.07 -5.85
C ARG A 952 -13.11 -44.76 -4.65
N ILE A 953 -11.84 -45.14 -4.72
CA ILE A 953 -10.84 -44.95 -3.67
C ILE A 953 -9.84 -43.88 -4.10
N ASN A 954 -9.51 -42.95 -3.19
CA ASN A 954 -8.43 -42.00 -3.39
C ASN A 954 -7.22 -42.42 -2.55
N HIS A 955 -6.22 -43.01 -3.20
CA HIS A 955 -4.99 -43.50 -2.56
C HIS A 955 -4.19 -42.39 -1.88
N GLU A 956 -4.07 -41.21 -2.51
CA GLU A 956 -3.32 -40.08 -1.94
C GLU A 956 -3.95 -39.57 -0.64
N TYR A 957 -5.28 -39.50 -0.59
CA TYR A 957 -5.98 -39.10 0.64
C TYR A 957 -5.72 -40.11 1.77
N ILE A 958 -5.80 -41.42 1.49
CA ILE A 958 -5.53 -42.45 2.50
C ILE A 958 -4.08 -42.36 2.99
N LEU A 959 -3.11 -42.13 2.10
CA LEU A 959 -1.70 -41.95 2.49
C LEU A 959 -1.52 -40.76 3.45
N THR A 960 -2.10 -39.60 3.15
CA THR A 960 -1.99 -38.43 4.05
C THR A 960 -2.59 -38.68 5.43
N GLN A 961 -3.68 -39.44 5.51
CA GLN A 961 -4.27 -39.83 6.79
C GLN A 961 -3.40 -40.87 7.52
N CYS A 962 -2.79 -41.80 6.80
CA CYS A 962 -1.84 -42.76 7.36
C CYS A 962 -0.59 -42.07 7.93
N GLU A 963 -0.06 -41.04 7.27
CA GLU A 963 1.04 -40.22 7.83
C GLU A 963 0.67 -39.59 9.18
N PHE A 964 -0.55 -39.06 9.30
CA PHE A 964 -1.06 -38.53 10.55
C PHE A 964 -1.24 -39.61 11.63
N LEU A 965 -1.75 -40.79 11.26
CA LEU A 965 -1.90 -41.93 12.18
C LEU A 965 -0.56 -42.45 12.70
N VAL A 966 0.44 -42.52 11.83
CA VAL A 966 1.83 -42.86 12.18
C VAL A 966 2.38 -41.84 13.18
N GLY A 967 2.20 -40.54 12.93
CA GLY A 967 2.57 -39.49 13.88
C GLY A 967 1.82 -39.55 15.22
N SER A 968 0.63 -40.17 15.24
CA SER A 968 -0.19 -40.38 16.43
C SER A 968 0.08 -41.72 17.13
N GLY A 969 1.08 -42.49 16.69
CA GLY A 969 1.46 -43.79 17.29
C GLY A 969 0.58 -44.98 16.91
N LYS A 970 -0.34 -44.84 15.94
CA LYS A 970 -1.24 -45.92 15.49
C LYS A 970 -0.67 -46.67 14.27
N LEU A 971 0.55 -47.17 14.39
CA LEU A 971 1.26 -47.83 13.27
C LEU A 971 0.58 -49.14 12.82
N ASP A 972 -0.04 -49.87 13.74
CA ASP A 972 -0.73 -51.14 13.45
C ASP A 972 -1.87 -50.97 12.43
N ALA A 973 -2.56 -49.82 12.44
CA ALA A 973 -3.61 -49.52 11.47
C ALA A 973 -3.07 -49.42 10.04
N VAL A 974 -1.87 -48.85 9.87
CA VAL A 974 -1.21 -48.70 8.56
C VAL A 974 -0.70 -50.03 8.04
N LEU A 975 -0.14 -50.88 8.92
CA LEU A 975 0.28 -52.24 8.57
C LEU A 975 -0.93 -53.11 8.16
N ARG A 976 -2.05 -52.97 8.87
CA ARG A 976 -3.30 -53.67 8.56
C ARG A 976 -3.88 -53.25 7.20
N LEU A 977 -3.78 -51.96 6.88
CA LEU A 977 -4.20 -51.42 5.59
C LEU A 977 -3.29 -51.94 4.47
N ALA A 978 -1.97 -51.94 4.66
CA ALA A 978 -1.01 -52.50 3.70
C ALA A 978 -1.32 -53.97 3.37
N LYS A 979 -1.60 -54.78 4.40
CA LYS A 979 -1.99 -56.20 4.25
C LYS A 979 -3.29 -56.37 3.46
N CYS A 980 -4.30 -55.54 3.74
CA CYS A 980 -5.60 -55.62 3.06
C CYS A 980 -5.62 -55.02 1.64
N SER A 981 -4.67 -54.14 1.29
CA SER A 981 -4.53 -53.56 -0.05
C SER A 981 -3.85 -54.47 -1.09
N LYS A 982 -3.37 -55.65 -0.66
CA LYS A 982 -2.63 -56.58 -1.51
C LYS A 982 -3.35 -56.89 -2.83
N GLY A 983 -2.63 -56.71 -3.95
CA GLY A 983 -3.08 -57.08 -5.29
C GLY A 983 -4.11 -56.13 -5.92
N LEU A 984 -4.39 -54.99 -5.28
CA LEU A 984 -5.29 -53.97 -5.82
C LEU A 984 -4.50 -52.93 -6.63
N ALA A 985 -4.92 -52.67 -7.86
CA ALA A 985 -4.27 -51.65 -8.71
C ALA A 985 -4.50 -50.21 -8.19
N ASN A 986 -5.60 -49.98 -7.47
CA ASN A 986 -6.03 -48.64 -7.06
C ASN A 986 -5.43 -48.17 -5.73
N VAL A 987 -4.87 -49.07 -4.92
CA VAL A 987 -4.31 -48.78 -3.60
C VAL A 987 -2.96 -49.48 -3.47
N ARG A 988 -1.88 -48.70 -3.46
CA ARG A 988 -0.50 -49.23 -3.48
C ARG A 988 -0.05 -49.61 -2.07
N ASP A 989 0.09 -50.90 -1.83
CA ASP A 989 0.63 -51.50 -0.59
C ASP A 989 2.08 -51.05 -0.29
N THR A 990 2.90 -50.85 -1.33
CA THR A 990 4.29 -50.40 -1.23
C THR A 990 4.44 -49.08 -0.48
N ASP A 991 3.53 -48.14 -0.70
CA ASP A 991 3.62 -46.78 -0.13
C ASP A 991 3.38 -46.81 1.39
N PHE A 992 2.45 -47.65 1.86
CA PHE A 992 2.20 -47.82 3.30
C PHE A 992 3.36 -48.50 4.02
N LEU A 993 4.02 -49.46 3.39
CA LEU A 993 5.23 -50.10 3.93
C LEU A 993 6.40 -49.11 4.02
N GLN A 994 6.58 -48.24 3.02
CA GLN A 994 7.58 -47.17 3.08
C GLN A 994 7.30 -46.17 4.21
N LEU A 995 6.03 -45.80 4.44
CA LEU A 995 5.63 -44.93 5.54
C LEU A 995 5.93 -45.55 6.91
N ALA A 996 5.67 -46.85 7.08
CA ALA A 996 6.00 -47.58 8.30
C ALA A 996 7.51 -47.62 8.56
N LEU A 997 8.32 -47.91 7.52
CA LEU A 997 9.78 -47.89 7.64
C LEU A 997 10.32 -46.49 7.97
N ALA A 998 9.78 -45.44 7.35
CA ALA A 998 10.18 -44.06 7.63
C ALA A 998 9.90 -43.63 9.08
N GLN A 999 8.91 -44.23 9.75
CA GLN A 999 8.71 -44.02 11.19
C GLN A 999 9.81 -44.70 12.01
N TYR A 1000 10.14 -45.95 11.72
CA TYR A 1000 11.22 -46.65 12.43
C TYR A 1000 12.59 -45.98 12.23
N VAL A 1001 12.84 -45.39 11.07
CA VAL A 1001 14.02 -44.55 10.83
C VAL A 1001 14.02 -43.31 11.73
N ARG A 1002 12.88 -42.62 11.86
CA ARG A 1002 12.75 -41.45 12.75
C ARG A 1002 12.91 -41.79 14.23
N GLU A 1003 12.40 -42.94 14.66
CA GLU A 1003 12.53 -43.44 16.03
C GLU A 1003 13.86 -44.16 16.30
N ASN A 1004 14.70 -44.31 15.27
CA ASN A 1004 15.95 -45.07 15.28
C ASN A 1004 15.80 -46.53 15.79
N ASN A 1005 14.66 -47.16 15.52
CA ASN A 1005 14.31 -48.49 16.04
C ASN A 1005 14.66 -49.61 15.03
N CYS A 1006 15.91 -50.07 15.09
CA CYS A 1006 16.45 -51.09 14.18
C CYS A 1006 15.77 -52.46 14.34
N GLU A 1007 15.49 -52.90 15.57
CA GLU A 1007 14.87 -54.20 15.83
C GLU A 1007 13.46 -54.33 15.24
N ALA A 1008 12.63 -53.30 15.40
CA ALA A 1008 11.28 -53.30 14.86
C ALA A 1008 11.28 -53.31 13.32
N ALA A 1009 12.22 -52.58 12.70
CA ALA A 1009 12.39 -52.55 11.26
C ALA A 1009 12.87 -53.91 10.69
N VAL A 1010 13.79 -54.59 11.37
CA VAL A 1010 14.23 -55.95 11.00
C VAL A 1010 13.12 -56.97 11.21
N ARG A 1011 12.35 -56.89 12.30
CA ARG A 1011 11.19 -57.77 12.51
C ARG A 1011 10.10 -57.57 11.46
N LEU A 1012 9.86 -56.33 11.02
CA LEU A 1012 8.96 -56.05 9.91
C LEU A 1012 9.49 -56.69 8.62
N PHE A 1013 10.79 -56.54 8.32
CA PHE A 1013 11.41 -57.19 7.16
C PHE A 1013 11.33 -58.72 7.22
N GLN A 1014 11.60 -59.34 8.38
CA GLN A 1014 11.48 -60.78 8.58
C GLN A 1014 10.03 -61.26 8.37
N ARG A 1015 9.04 -60.56 8.92
CA ARG A 1015 7.62 -60.86 8.66
C ARG A 1015 7.28 -60.79 7.18
N LEU A 1016 7.79 -59.78 6.46
CA LEU A 1016 7.57 -59.63 5.02
C LEU A 1016 8.25 -60.74 4.19
N VAL A 1017 9.35 -61.32 4.69
CA VAL A 1017 10.10 -62.40 4.01
C VAL A 1017 9.51 -63.78 4.35
N ASP A 1018 9.14 -64.02 5.61
CA ASP A 1018 8.63 -65.30 6.11
C ASP A 1018 7.20 -65.58 5.63
N GLU A 1019 6.38 -64.55 5.40
CA GLU A 1019 4.99 -64.70 4.95
C GLU A 1019 4.85 -65.21 3.50
N GLY A 1020 5.93 -65.45 2.75
CA GLY A 1020 5.94 -66.21 1.50
C GLY A 1020 5.01 -65.67 0.40
N ASP A 1021 5.57 -64.96 -0.59
CA ASP A 1021 4.87 -64.46 -1.80
C ASP A 1021 3.72 -63.45 -1.57
N GLU A 1022 3.62 -62.80 -0.41
CA GLU A 1022 2.47 -61.95 -0.12
C GLU A 1022 2.65 -60.42 -0.30
N LEU A 1023 3.84 -59.85 -0.08
CA LEU A 1023 4.10 -58.41 -0.25
C LEU A 1023 5.44 -58.18 -0.97
N LYS A 1024 5.45 -57.45 -2.10
CA LYS A 1024 6.68 -57.21 -2.88
C LYS A 1024 7.56 -56.16 -2.20
N ILE A 1025 8.67 -56.60 -1.63
CA ILE A 1025 9.70 -55.70 -1.09
C ILE A 1025 10.35 -54.95 -2.26
N THR A 1026 10.31 -53.62 -2.23
CA THR A 1026 10.93 -52.78 -3.27
C THR A 1026 12.42 -52.57 -2.97
N ALA A 1027 13.23 -52.41 -4.02
CA ALA A 1027 14.66 -52.09 -3.88
C ALA A 1027 14.92 -50.78 -3.11
N GLU A 1028 13.94 -49.87 -3.07
CA GLU A 1028 14.02 -48.64 -2.29
C GLU A 1028 13.77 -48.88 -0.78
N PHE A 1029 12.82 -49.76 -0.44
CA PHE A 1029 12.60 -50.19 0.96
C PHE A 1029 13.85 -50.90 1.50
N ALA A 1030 14.44 -51.80 0.72
CA ALA A 1030 15.66 -52.52 1.10
C ALA A 1030 16.85 -51.58 1.32
N ARG A 1031 17.05 -50.58 0.44
CA ARG A 1031 18.10 -49.55 0.60
C ARG A 1031 17.93 -48.71 1.85
N LYS A 1032 16.72 -48.19 2.09
CA LYS A 1032 16.43 -47.38 3.30
C LYS A 1032 16.61 -48.17 4.60
N LEU A 1033 16.28 -49.47 4.59
CA LEU A 1033 16.53 -50.35 5.73
C LEU A 1033 18.03 -50.59 5.92
N ALA A 1034 18.79 -50.82 4.85
CA ALA A 1034 20.23 -50.98 4.91
C ALA A 1034 20.94 -49.72 5.45
N ASP A 1035 20.57 -48.53 4.96
CA ASP A 1035 21.11 -47.25 5.43
C ASP A 1035 20.88 -47.06 6.94
N LEU A 1036 19.71 -47.46 7.45
CA LEU A 1036 19.39 -47.40 8.89
C LEU A 1036 20.24 -48.38 9.72
N LEU A 1037 20.44 -49.61 9.23
CA LEU A 1037 21.22 -50.63 9.92
C LEU A 1037 22.72 -50.30 9.91
N ASP A 1038 23.23 -49.80 8.78
CA ASP A 1038 24.62 -49.35 8.62
C ASP A 1038 24.92 -48.15 9.52
N ALA A 1039 24.02 -47.16 9.60
CA ALA A 1039 24.19 -45.98 10.46
C ALA A 1039 24.24 -46.34 11.96
N ASN A 1040 23.68 -47.47 12.37
CA ASN A 1040 23.63 -47.92 13.77
C ASN A 1040 24.54 -49.15 14.06
N ASN A 1041 25.39 -49.56 13.12
CA ASN A 1041 26.24 -50.76 13.22
C ASN A 1041 25.47 -52.05 13.57
N PHE A 1042 24.26 -52.23 13.01
CA PHE A 1042 23.42 -53.40 13.25
C PHE A 1042 23.67 -54.48 12.18
N GLU A 1043 23.65 -55.77 12.54
CA GLU A 1043 23.93 -56.86 11.59
C GLU A 1043 22.90 -56.90 10.45
N LEU A 1044 23.38 -56.87 9.20
CA LEU A 1044 22.55 -56.95 8.00
C LEU A 1044 21.98 -58.38 7.83
N PRO A 1045 20.65 -58.56 7.79
CA PRO A 1045 20.05 -59.88 7.54
C PRO A 1045 20.46 -60.43 6.17
N ALA A 1046 20.83 -61.71 6.09
CA ALA A 1046 21.30 -62.34 4.86
C ALA A 1046 20.29 -62.22 3.69
N GLY A 1047 19.00 -62.26 3.98
CA GLY A 1047 17.92 -62.06 2.99
C GLY A 1047 17.85 -60.64 2.42
N LEU A 1048 18.29 -59.62 3.16
CA LEU A 1048 18.28 -58.22 2.72
C LEU A 1048 19.34 -57.95 1.64
N GLN A 1049 20.49 -58.63 1.72
CA GLN A 1049 21.56 -58.53 0.72
C GLN A 1049 21.13 -59.00 -0.68
N MET A 1050 20.14 -59.90 -0.77
CA MET A 1050 19.59 -60.34 -2.05
C MET A 1050 18.76 -59.26 -2.76
N TYR A 1051 18.10 -58.38 -2.01
CA TYR A 1051 17.28 -57.29 -2.56
C TYR A 1051 18.08 -56.01 -2.87
N LEU A 1052 19.33 -55.94 -2.41
CA LEU A 1052 20.28 -54.85 -2.68
C LEU A 1052 21.15 -55.11 -3.93
N LYS A 1053 21.16 -56.35 -4.44
CA LYS A 1053 21.77 -56.74 -5.72
C LYS A 1053 20.75 -56.60 -6.84
#